data_AF-A0A9P9QXP6-F1
#
_entry.id   AF-A0A9P9QXP6-F1
#
_cell.length_a   1.000
_cell.length_b   1.000
_cell.length_c   1.000
_cell.angle_alpha   90.00
_cell.angle_beta   90.00
_cell.angle_gamma   90.00
#
_symmetry.space_group_name_H-M   'P 1'
#
loop_
_entity.id
_entity.type
_entity.pdbx_description
1 polymer ?
#
loop_
_entity_poly.entity_id
_entity_poly.type
_entity_poly.pdbx_seq_one_letter_code
_entity_poly.pdbx_strand_id
1 'polypeptide(L)'
;MAPKVDIIDIRHDAVEISLKDEILKSLNPHEGPKRLPTLLLYDERGLQLFEEITYLEEYYLTNAEIDVLKSSARNIAEAIPSGSMVVELGSGNLRKASILLEALDSAGKSIDYYALDLSLKELYRTLEQVPEFKHVKCHGLHGTYDDGLDWLKTPENLPRPKCVMSLGSSIGNFSREGGAKFLKGFSDLLQSSDSMLVGLDATSDPSKVYHAYNDRQGTTHKFILNGLANANDIFREQVFELEDWKVIGEYVYDAEGGRHQAFCSPVRDVCIKGVEIKAGERIQIEESLKYSPEGASQLWRASGLVEVDRMSASSDTYSLHLLKRNMAFKTDPSLYAASTVPTMEDWKGLWSVWDLVTRGMIPEAELNEKPIKLRNACIFYLGHIPTFMDIQLTKATKQPMCEPSYYPKIFERGIDPDVDNPERCHDHSEVPEEWPPVEEILVYQNQVRAKIEKLTTAKTIPRNVGRSLWIGFEHEIMHLETLLYMLLQSDKTLPPSKFKPDFEGMASLAEVAKVENEWFDIPEQSITIGLNDPEDNSGGDGHFGWDNEKPPRNVVVPAFKAQARALTNEDYARYLEQTHSSSIPASWAETTTNPSHVNGYRNGISNGDANGHTGHNSPPLTQAYLEGKSVRTVYGLVPLKLALHWPVFASYDELAGCAKWMNGRIPTFEETRSIYSHVDGLKLKEAEQHLGKTVPAVNGYVTRALVIHLVNDGVEESPPSQACQSGESSQELFTNLENANVGFKHWHPVAVTANGNKLAGQADMGGVWEWTSSPLAKYEGFEPMKLYPAYTADFFDEKHNIVLGGSWATHPRIAGRKTFVNWYQRNYPYAWAGARLVRDL
;
A
#
# COMPACT_ATOMS: atom_id res chain seq x y z
N MET A 1 40.54 9.26 -30.47
CA MET A 1 39.58 10.00 -29.63
C MET A 1 39.10 9.02 -28.59
N ALA A 2 39.49 9.20 -27.32
CA ALA A 2 38.95 8.37 -26.23
C ALA A 2 37.45 8.68 -26.08
N PRO A 3 36.58 7.71 -25.77
CA PRO A 3 35.17 7.97 -25.53
C PRO A 3 35.06 8.92 -24.34
N LYS A 4 34.42 10.07 -24.58
CA LYS A 4 34.20 11.08 -23.56
C LYS A 4 33.16 10.52 -22.59
N VAL A 5 33.52 10.33 -21.32
CA VAL A 5 32.58 9.95 -20.25
C VAL A 5 31.38 10.89 -20.30
N ASP A 6 30.18 10.33 -20.33
CA ASP A 6 28.94 11.11 -20.40
C ASP A 6 28.53 11.55 -18.99
N ILE A 7 28.71 12.85 -18.69
CA ILE A 7 28.34 13.44 -17.39
C ILE A 7 27.38 14.61 -17.61
N ILE A 8 26.26 14.56 -16.91
CA ILE A 8 25.19 15.56 -16.94
C ILE A 8 25.29 16.41 -15.68
N ASP A 9 25.43 17.73 -15.82
CA ASP A 9 25.33 18.67 -14.69
C ASP A 9 23.87 18.99 -14.40
N ILE A 10 23.41 18.64 -13.21
CA ILE A 10 22.00 18.79 -12.78
C ILE A 10 21.85 19.75 -11.60
N ARG A 11 22.93 20.42 -11.18
CA ARG A 11 22.94 21.32 -10.02
C ARG A 11 22.10 22.57 -10.24
N HIS A 12 21.46 23.03 -9.17
CA HIS A 12 20.94 24.39 -9.07
C HIS A 12 22.00 25.35 -8.51
N ASP A 13 22.09 26.59 -9.01
CA ASP A 13 23.14 27.59 -8.67
C ASP A 13 23.23 28.02 -7.18
N ALA A 14 22.29 27.59 -6.32
CA ALA A 14 22.12 28.09 -4.95
C ALA A 14 22.95 27.39 -3.85
N VAL A 15 23.65 26.29 -4.16
CA VAL A 15 24.22 25.37 -3.15
C VAL A 15 25.39 25.95 -2.35
N GLU A 16 26.36 26.61 -2.99
CA GLU A 16 27.55 27.14 -2.29
C GLU A 16 27.23 28.29 -1.32
N ILE A 17 26.24 29.12 -1.65
CA ILE A 17 25.81 30.24 -0.81
C ILE A 17 25.11 29.70 0.45
N SER A 18 24.36 28.61 0.32
CA SER A 18 23.64 27.96 1.43
C SER A 18 24.59 27.39 2.49
N LEU A 19 25.69 26.76 2.08
CA LEU A 19 26.56 26.01 3.02
C LEU A 19 27.33 26.94 3.98
N LYS A 20 27.74 28.14 3.56
CA LYS A 20 28.35 29.15 4.44
C LYS A 20 27.41 29.56 5.57
N ASP A 21 26.18 29.88 5.20
CA ASP A 21 25.15 30.30 6.15
C ASP A 21 24.77 29.15 7.09
N GLU A 22 24.76 27.92 6.58
CA GLU A 22 24.50 26.71 7.37
C GLU A 22 25.59 26.47 8.43
N ILE A 23 26.88 26.56 8.05
CA ILE A 23 27.99 26.42 9.01
C ILE A 23 27.85 27.44 10.14
N LEU A 24 27.59 28.72 9.82
CA LEU A 24 27.46 29.78 10.83
C LEU A 24 26.25 29.56 11.74
N LYS A 25 25.10 29.17 11.19
CA LYS A 25 23.90 28.85 11.97
C LYS A 25 24.11 27.65 12.89
N SER A 26 24.79 26.60 12.41
CA SER A 26 25.01 25.38 13.19
C SER A 26 26.08 25.53 14.27
N LEU A 27 27.00 26.49 14.11
CA LEU A 27 27.94 26.88 15.16
C LEU A 27 27.31 27.79 16.23
N ASN A 28 26.23 28.50 15.91
CA ASN A 28 25.50 29.35 16.87
C ASN A 28 23.99 29.05 16.86
N PRO A 29 23.58 27.83 17.27
CA PRO A 29 22.18 27.43 17.22
C PRO A 29 21.34 28.20 18.26
N HIS A 30 20.08 28.48 17.92
CA HIS A 30 19.13 29.07 18.87
C HIS A 30 18.77 28.11 20.01
N GLU A 31 18.71 26.80 19.72
CA GLU A 31 18.49 25.72 20.68
C GLU A 31 19.28 24.47 20.25
N GLY A 32 19.78 23.68 21.21
CA GLY A 32 20.48 22.42 20.96
C GLY A 32 22.02 22.52 20.89
N PRO A 33 22.72 21.38 20.69
CA PRO A 33 24.18 21.34 20.61
C PRO A 33 24.71 21.95 19.32
N LYS A 34 25.94 22.47 19.35
CA LYS A 34 26.64 22.93 18.13
C LYS A 34 26.88 21.75 17.18
N ARG A 35 26.65 21.97 15.90
CA ARG A 35 26.85 20.98 14.84
C ARG A 35 27.62 21.58 13.66
N LEU A 36 28.21 20.72 12.84
CA LEU A 36 28.78 21.05 11.54
C LEU A 36 28.09 20.20 10.47
N PRO A 37 27.79 20.77 9.28
CA PRO A 37 27.18 20.01 8.20
C PRO A 37 28.09 18.87 7.76
N THR A 38 27.57 17.64 7.68
CA THR A 38 28.33 16.46 7.24
C THR A 38 28.79 16.59 5.78
N LEU A 39 28.14 17.45 4.98
CA LEU A 39 28.56 17.79 3.62
C LEU A 39 30.00 18.33 3.55
N LEU A 40 30.51 18.93 4.64
CA LEU A 40 31.89 19.37 4.75
C LEU A 40 32.89 18.23 4.57
N LEU A 41 32.51 16.99 4.90
CA LEU A 41 33.40 15.84 4.84
C LEU A 41 33.63 15.31 3.42
N TYR A 42 32.86 15.74 2.42
CA TYR A 42 32.78 15.10 1.10
C TYR A 42 33.27 15.99 -0.06
N ASP A 43 34.31 16.80 0.18
CA ASP A 43 35.08 17.39 -0.92
C ASP A 43 35.98 16.33 -1.60
N GLU A 44 36.78 16.74 -2.61
CA GLU A 44 37.67 15.84 -3.35
C GLU A 44 38.59 15.04 -2.40
N ARG A 45 39.21 15.70 -1.41
CA ARG A 45 40.12 15.01 -0.49
C ARG A 45 39.36 14.13 0.51
N GLY A 46 38.21 14.58 0.97
CA GLY A 46 37.32 13.82 1.84
C GLY A 46 36.89 12.49 1.22
N LEU A 47 36.47 12.51 -0.05
CA LEU A 47 36.09 11.31 -0.80
C LEU A 47 37.24 10.31 -0.92
N GLN A 48 38.48 10.77 -1.16
CA GLN A 48 39.66 9.91 -1.20
C GLN A 48 39.96 9.28 0.17
N LEU A 49 39.86 10.06 1.25
CA LEU A 49 40.02 9.54 2.61
C LEU A 49 38.94 8.52 2.96
N PHE A 50 37.70 8.77 2.56
CA PHE A 50 36.62 7.81 2.74
C PHE A 50 36.86 6.53 1.93
N GLU A 51 37.35 6.63 0.70
CA GLU A 51 37.77 5.47 -0.08
C GLU A 51 38.84 4.66 0.67
N GLU A 52 39.87 5.30 1.24
CA GLU A 52 40.88 4.62 2.07
C GLU A 52 40.23 3.88 3.27
N ILE A 53 39.23 4.48 3.94
CA ILE A 53 38.49 3.86 5.04
C ILE A 53 37.78 2.58 4.58
N THR A 54 37.20 2.56 3.39
CA THR A 54 36.47 1.38 2.88
C THR A 54 37.34 0.14 2.62
N TYR A 55 38.67 0.29 2.62
CA TYR A 55 39.62 -0.82 2.51
C TYR A 55 40.16 -1.29 3.87
N LEU A 56 39.84 -0.60 4.98
CA LEU A 56 40.27 -1.00 6.32
C LEU A 56 39.50 -2.25 6.77
N GLU A 57 40.22 -3.17 7.40
CA GLU A 57 39.62 -4.39 7.99
C GLU A 57 38.61 -4.06 9.11
N GLU A 58 38.87 -2.98 9.87
CA GLU A 58 38.00 -2.50 10.95
C GLU A 58 36.66 -1.96 10.40
N TYR A 59 36.62 -1.47 9.16
CA TYR A 59 35.40 -0.99 8.48
C TYR A 59 34.68 -2.13 7.75
N TYR A 60 34.09 -3.04 8.52
CA TYR A 60 33.46 -4.27 8.01
C TYR A 60 32.34 -4.05 6.97
N LEU A 61 31.67 -2.90 7.01
CA LEU A 61 30.48 -2.58 6.21
C LEU A 61 30.67 -2.85 4.71
N THR A 62 31.79 -2.41 4.15
CA THR A 62 32.06 -2.54 2.71
C THR A 62 32.17 -4.01 2.29
N ASN A 63 32.84 -4.84 3.07
CA ASN A 63 33.00 -6.26 2.73
C ASN A 63 31.73 -7.06 3.00
N ALA A 64 30.97 -6.73 4.05
CA ALA A 64 29.66 -7.32 4.30
C ALA A 64 28.68 -7.01 3.15
N GLU A 65 28.64 -5.77 2.67
CA GLU A 65 27.81 -5.39 1.52
C GLU A 65 28.24 -6.11 0.22
N ILE A 66 29.55 -6.21 -0.02
CA ILE A 66 30.08 -6.96 -1.18
C ILE A 66 29.71 -8.44 -1.12
N ASP A 67 29.71 -9.06 0.06
CA ASP A 67 29.27 -10.45 0.25
C ASP A 67 27.80 -10.64 -0.17
N VAL A 68 26.93 -9.73 0.26
CA VAL A 68 25.51 -9.73 -0.14
C VAL A 68 25.37 -9.54 -1.65
N LEU A 69 26.06 -8.55 -2.23
CA LEU A 69 26.01 -8.30 -3.67
C LEU A 69 26.46 -9.52 -4.47
N LYS A 70 27.56 -10.17 -4.10
CA LYS A 70 28.06 -11.36 -4.81
C LYS A 70 27.10 -12.54 -4.73
N SER A 71 26.47 -12.76 -3.58
CA SER A 71 25.52 -13.86 -3.39
C SER A 71 24.16 -13.59 -4.03
N SER A 72 23.76 -12.33 -4.19
CA SER A 72 22.39 -11.95 -4.53
C SER A 72 22.23 -11.13 -5.81
N ALA A 73 23.31 -10.67 -6.47
CA ALA A 73 23.23 -9.77 -7.62
C ALA A 73 22.37 -10.31 -8.77
N ARG A 74 22.36 -11.62 -9.00
CA ARG A 74 21.48 -12.25 -9.99
C ARG A 74 20.00 -12.04 -9.67
N ASN A 75 19.59 -12.27 -8.43
CA ASN A 75 18.21 -12.09 -7.99
C ASN A 75 17.79 -10.61 -8.11
N ILE A 76 18.69 -9.70 -7.73
CA ILE A 76 18.48 -8.25 -7.88
C ILE A 76 18.32 -7.87 -9.37
N ALA A 77 19.22 -8.35 -10.24
CA ALA A 77 19.18 -8.08 -11.67
C ALA A 77 17.91 -8.65 -12.34
N GLU A 78 17.41 -9.79 -11.88
CA GLU A 78 16.15 -10.37 -12.35
C GLU A 78 14.94 -9.51 -11.93
N ALA A 79 15.00 -8.86 -10.77
CA ALA A 79 13.94 -7.97 -10.27
C ALA A 79 13.88 -6.62 -11.01
N ILE A 80 15.01 -6.15 -11.56
CA ILE A 80 15.08 -4.89 -12.32
C ILE A 80 14.60 -5.11 -13.77
N PRO A 81 13.58 -4.36 -14.26
CA PRO A 81 13.12 -4.45 -15.64
C PRO A 81 14.19 -4.04 -16.66
N SER A 82 14.16 -4.62 -17.86
CA SER A 82 14.97 -4.09 -18.96
C SER A 82 14.43 -2.72 -19.40
N GLY A 83 15.30 -1.81 -19.80
CA GLY A 83 15.00 -0.41 -20.11
C GLY A 83 15.04 0.52 -18.89
N SER A 84 15.42 0.01 -17.71
CA SER A 84 15.42 0.80 -16.47
C SER A 84 16.59 1.77 -16.39
N MET A 85 16.34 2.91 -15.74
CA MET A 85 17.38 3.78 -15.18
C MET A 85 17.79 3.23 -13.82
N VAL A 86 19.07 2.94 -13.61
CA VAL A 86 19.60 2.57 -12.30
C VAL A 86 20.38 3.75 -11.75
N VAL A 87 19.85 4.43 -10.74
CA VAL A 87 20.45 5.66 -10.20
C VAL A 87 21.04 5.37 -8.83
N GLU A 88 22.36 5.45 -8.71
CA GLU A 88 23.06 5.28 -7.43
C GLU A 88 23.32 6.63 -6.77
N LEU A 89 22.75 6.80 -5.57
CA LEU A 89 22.90 7.98 -4.75
C LEU A 89 24.21 7.92 -3.97
N GLY A 90 25.17 8.79 -4.31
CA GLY A 90 26.47 8.86 -3.63
C GLY A 90 27.37 7.72 -4.07
N SER A 91 27.67 7.66 -5.38
CA SER A 91 28.30 6.51 -6.02
C SER A 91 29.70 6.16 -5.50
N GLY A 92 30.47 7.14 -4.99
CA GLY A 92 31.80 6.89 -4.44
C GLY A 92 32.69 6.08 -5.40
N ASN A 93 33.35 5.03 -4.90
CA ASN A 93 34.03 4.08 -5.79
C ASN A 93 33.06 3.01 -6.31
N LEU A 94 33.07 2.79 -7.63
CA LEU A 94 32.10 1.93 -8.31
C LEU A 94 32.34 0.43 -8.10
N ARG A 95 33.21 0.05 -7.14
CA ARG A 95 33.58 -1.34 -6.84
C ARG A 95 32.38 -2.19 -6.45
N LYS A 96 31.44 -1.62 -5.70
CA LYS A 96 30.22 -2.31 -5.25
C LYS A 96 29.19 -2.40 -6.38
N ALA A 97 28.91 -1.25 -7.01
CA ALA A 97 27.98 -1.14 -8.11
C ALA A 97 28.33 -2.07 -9.27
N SER A 98 29.63 -2.19 -9.61
CA SER A 98 30.11 -3.04 -10.70
C SER A 98 29.65 -4.49 -10.60
N ILE A 99 29.53 -5.05 -9.39
CA ILE A 99 29.03 -6.43 -9.18
C ILE A 99 27.59 -6.57 -9.69
N LEU A 100 26.75 -5.57 -9.44
CA LEU A 100 25.36 -5.57 -9.91
C LEU A 100 25.28 -5.23 -11.41
N LEU A 101 26.11 -4.31 -11.90
CA LEU A 101 26.17 -3.96 -13.32
C LEU A 101 26.58 -5.16 -14.19
N GLU A 102 27.56 -5.95 -13.74
CA GLU A 102 27.95 -7.21 -14.38
C GLU A 102 26.80 -8.22 -14.43
N ALA A 103 26.02 -8.34 -13.34
CA ALA A 103 24.87 -9.24 -13.29
C ALA A 103 23.74 -8.78 -14.22
N LEU A 104 23.48 -7.48 -14.30
CA LEU A 104 22.50 -6.88 -15.23
C LEU A 104 22.92 -7.11 -16.68
N ASP A 105 24.20 -6.88 -17.00
CA ASP A 105 24.76 -7.11 -18.33
C ASP A 105 24.67 -8.59 -18.74
N SER A 106 25.08 -9.48 -17.83
CA SER A 106 25.02 -10.94 -18.03
C SER A 106 23.59 -11.46 -18.23
N ALA A 107 22.60 -10.79 -17.62
CA ALA A 107 21.18 -11.08 -17.81
C ALA A 107 20.61 -10.49 -19.11
N GLY A 108 21.41 -9.79 -19.92
CA GLY A 108 21.00 -9.17 -21.18
C GLY A 108 20.05 -7.98 -21.01
N LYS A 109 20.05 -7.33 -19.83
CA LYS A 109 19.17 -6.22 -19.51
C LYS A 109 19.73 -4.93 -20.13
N SER A 110 18.95 -4.26 -20.97
CA SER A 110 19.29 -2.92 -21.44
C SER A 110 19.14 -1.94 -20.30
N ILE A 111 20.23 -1.37 -19.77
CA ILE A 111 20.20 -0.49 -18.58
C ILE A 111 20.99 0.79 -18.85
N ASP A 112 20.46 1.92 -18.39
CA ASP A 112 21.24 3.15 -18.24
C ASP A 112 21.52 3.35 -16.74
N TYR A 113 22.78 3.19 -16.35
CA TYR A 113 23.27 3.39 -14.99
C TYR A 113 23.76 4.82 -14.82
N TYR A 114 23.34 5.48 -13.74
CA TYR A 114 23.68 6.85 -13.40
C TYR A 114 24.35 6.89 -12.02
N ALA A 115 25.64 7.23 -12.01
CA ALA A 115 26.39 7.54 -10.81
C ALA A 115 26.13 8.99 -10.40
N LEU A 116 25.41 9.22 -9.29
CA LEU A 116 25.17 10.57 -8.75
C LEU A 116 26.24 10.90 -7.70
N ASP A 117 26.96 12.00 -7.92
CA ASP A 117 27.99 12.47 -6.99
C ASP A 117 28.16 14.00 -7.04
N LEU A 118 28.72 14.56 -5.96
CA LEU A 118 29.01 15.97 -5.80
C LEU A 118 30.29 16.39 -6.53
N SER A 119 31.23 15.46 -6.73
CA SER A 119 32.52 15.75 -7.34
C SER A 119 32.57 15.35 -8.81
N LEU A 120 32.53 16.34 -9.70
CA LEU A 120 32.72 16.13 -11.13
C LEU A 120 34.00 15.36 -11.47
N LYS A 121 35.08 15.62 -10.73
CA LYS A 121 36.39 15.02 -10.96
C LYS A 121 36.42 13.55 -10.56
N GLU A 122 35.75 13.22 -9.46
CA GLU A 122 35.59 11.83 -9.02
C GLU A 122 34.68 11.05 -9.97
N LEU A 123 33.60 11.66 -10.48
CA LEU A 123 32.77 11.04 -11.51
C LEU A 123 33.57 10.66 -12.76
N TYR A 124 34.44 11.55 -13.25
CA TYR A 124 35.35 11.19 -14.36
C TYR A 124 36.27 10.03 -13.97
N ARG A 125 36.94 10.11 -12.81
CA ARG A 125 37.90 9.11 -12.36
C ARG A 125 37.26 7.72 -12.24
N THR A 126 36.06 7.64 -11.67
CA THR A 126 35.42 6.37 -11.36
C THR A 126 34.80 5.76 -12.61
N LEU A 127 34.12 6.55 -13.45
CA LEU A 127 33.51 6.08 -14.70
C LEU A 127 34.54 5.65 -15.75
N GLU A 128 35.73 6.27 -15.79
CA GLU A 128 36.84 5.82 -16.64
C GLU A 128 37.38 4.43 -16.28
N GLN A 129 37.14 3.97 -15.04
CA GLN A 129 37.60 2.67 -14.54
C GLN A 129 36.55 1.56 -14.66
N VAL A 130 35.32 1.90 -15.04
CA VAL A 130 34.23 0.93 -15.19
C VAL A 130 34.52 0.06 -16.43
N PRO A 131 34.35 -1.28 -16.34
CA PRO A 131 34.51 -2.14 -17.51
C PRO A 131 33.46 -1.79 -18.59
N GLU A 132 33.81 -2.05 -19.85
CA GLU A 132 32.83 -1.94 -20.94
C GLU A 132 31.80 -3.06 -20.83
N PHE A 133 30.52 -2.67 -20.75
CA PHE A 133 29.37 -3.58 -20.75
C PHE A 133 28.70 -3.58 -22.13
N LYS A 134 28.02 -4.68 -22.48
CA LYS A 134 27.36 -4.84 -23.77
C LYS A 134 25.95 -4.25 -23.79
N HIS A 135 25.25 -4.37 -22.66
CA HIS A 135 23.84 -4.04 -22.46
C HIS A 135 23.64 -2.91 -21.44
N VAL A 136 24.64 -2.63 -20.61
CA VAL A 136 24.63 -1.53 -19.64
C VAL A 136 25.41 -0.33 -20.18
N LYS A 137 24.85 0.88 -20.06
CA LYS A 137 25.54 2.14 -20.32
C LYS A 137 25.72 2.89 -19.01
N CYS A 138 26.88 3.50 -18.82
CA CYS A 138 27.19 4.21 -17.58
C CYS A 138 27.34 5.71 -17.84
N HIS A 139 26.69 6.49 -16.99
CA HIS A 139 26.60 7.94 -17.05
C HIS A 139 26.90 8.54 -15.67
N GLY A 140 27.36 9.78 -15.62
CA GLY A 140 27.50 10.57 -14.40
C GLY A 140 26.38 11.61 -14.27
N LEU A 141 25.89 11.80 -13.05
CA LEU A 141 25.04 12.92 -12.66
C LEU A 141 25.83 13.76 -11.64
N HIS A 142 26.14 15.00 -11.99
CA HIS A 142 26.83 15.92 -11.11
C HIS A 142 25.79 16.76 -10.37
N GLY A 143 25.62 16.51 -9.07
CA GLY A 143 24.67 17.23 -8.23
C GLY A 143 24.40 16.60 -6.87
N THR A 144 23.55 17.25 -6.09
CA THR A 144 23.08 16.76 -4.79
C THR A 144 22.01 15.68 -4.96
N TYR A 145 21.63 15.01 -3.86
CA TYR A 145 20.51 14.07 -3.88
C TYR A 145 19.18 14.74 -4.24
N ASP A 146 18.97 15.98 -3.82
CA ASP A 146 17.77 16.75 -4.17
C ASP A 146 17.75 17.11 -5.67
N ASP A 147 18.89 17.50 -6.24
CA ASP A 147 19.04 17.71 -7.68
C ASP A 147 18.71 16.43 -8.47
N GLY A 148 19.22 15.28 -8.00
CA GLY A 148 18.93 13.97 -8.59
C GLY A 148 17.44 13.61 -8.54
N LEU A 149 16.78 13.89 -7.41
CA LEU A 149 15.35 13.70 -7.26
C LEU A 149 14.55 14.59 -8.24
N ASP A 150 14.93 15.85 -8.39
CA ASP A 150 14.25 16.78 -9.31
C ASP A 150 14.51 16.43 -10.78
N TRP A 151 15.73 16.00 -11.11
CA TRP A 151 16.06 15.49 -12.45
C TRP A 151 15.20 14.27 -12.83
N LEU A 152 14.92 13.38 -11.88
CA LEU A 152 14.05 12.23 -12.11
C LEU A 152 12.56 12.61 -12.30
N LYS A 153 12.12 13.76 -11.79
CA LYS A 153 10.74 14.27 -11.97
C LYS A 153 10.51 14.90 -13.35
N THR A 154 11.54 15.09 -14.15
CA THR A 154 11.40 15.69 -15.48
C THR A 154 10.49 14.84 -16.39
N PRO A 155 9.69 15.45 -17.29
CA PRO A 155 8.74 14.71 -18.13
C PRO A 155 9.37 13.60 -18.98
N GLU A 156 10.64 13.74 -19.33
CA GLU A 156 11.40 12.77 -20.13
C GLU A 156 11.78 11.52 -19.32
N ASN A 157 12.09 11.69 -18.03
CA ASN A 157 12.55 10.63 -17.14
C ASN A 157 11.42 9.96 -16.36
N LEU A 158 10.35 10.69 -16.07
CA LEU A 158 9.21 10.22 -15.30
C LEU A 158 8.59 8.90 -15.82
N PRO A 159 8.36 8.70 -17.14
CA PRO A 159 7.78 7.45 -17.65
C PRO A 159 8.77 6.29 -17.75
N ARG A 160 10.07 6.52 -17.54
CA ARG A 160 11.09 5.48 -17.62
C ARG A 160 11.08 4.65 -16.34
N PRO A 161 11.12 3.31 -16.41
CA PRO A 161 11.24 2.48 -15.21
C PRO A 161 12.56 2.78 -14.52
N LYS A 162 12.58 2.76 -13.19
CA LYS A 162 13.78 3.14 -12.43
C LYS A 162 14.01 2.30 -11.18
N CYS A 163 15.29 2.10 -10.86
CA CYS A 163 15.76 1.54 -9.61
C CYS A 163 16.67 2.58 -8.93
N VAL A 164 16.28 3.10 -7.79
CA VAL A 164 17.11 4.05 -7.01
C VAL A 164 17.89 3.26 -5.97
N MET A 165 19.21 3.38 -5.99
CA MET A 165 20.12 2.66 -5.11
C MET A 165 20.72 3.61 -4.07
N SER A 166 20.63 3.25 -2.80
CA SER A 166 21.39 3.86 -1.71
C SER A 166 22.20 2.75 -1.04
N LEU A 167 23.44 2.60 -1.49
CA LEU A 167 24.37 1.59 -1.00
C LEU A 167 25.15 2.10 0.23
N GLY A 168 25.76 1.18 0.96
CA GLY A 168 26.50 1.45 2.19
C GLY A 168 25.60 1.63 3.40
N SER A 169 26.02 2.46 4.36
CA SER A 169 25.28 2.76 5.60
C SER A 169 24.81 4.23 5.64
N SER A 170 24.68 4.88 4.48
CA SER A 170 24.43 6.32 4.35
C SER A 170 23.08 6.76 4.94
N ILE A 171 22.07 5.88 4.95
CA ILE A 171 20.79 6.14 5.62
C ILE A 171 20.96 6.29 7.14
N GLY A 172 22.02 5.71 7.71
CA GLY A 172 22.41 5.91 9.10
C GLY A 172 22.82 7.35 9.42
N ASN A 173 23.18 8.16 8.42
CA ASN A 173 23.65 9.52 8.64
C ASN A 173 22.52 10.53 8.86
N PHE A 174 21.27 10.09 8.70
CA PHE A 174 20.08 10.88 8.99
C PHE A 174 19.51 10.51 10.36
N SER A 175 18.82 11.45 11.00
CA SER A 175 17.87 11.10 12.06
C SER A 175 16.80 10.14 11.53
N ARG A 176 16.10 9.42 12.41
CA ARG A 176 15.04 8.47 12.00
C ARG A 176 13.98 9.14 11.11
N GLU A 177 13.50 10.31 11.51
CA GLU A 177 12.54 11.10 10.73
C GLU A 177 13.16 11.66 9.44
N GLY A 178 14.41 12.12 9.51
CA GLY A 178 15.14 12.63 8.35
C GLY A 178 15.33 11.57 7.26
N GLY A 179 15.71 10.36 7.66
CA GLY A 179 15.87 9.22 6.75
C GLY A 179 14.55 8.80 6.12
N ALA A 180 13.46 8.78 6.90
CA ALA A 180 12.13 8.49 6.40
C ALA A 180 11.66 9.54 5.38
N LYS A 181 11.88 10.83 5.68
CA LYS A 181 11.53 11.94 4.79
C LYS A 181 12.36 11.90 3.50
N PHE A 182 13.65 11.60 3.60
CA PHE A 182 14.55 11.46 2.46
C PHE A 182 14.08 10.35 1.52
N LEU A 183 13.86 9.14 2.04
CA LEU A 183 13.36 8.01 1.26
C LEU A 183 11.96 8.25 0.70
N LYS A 184 11.09 8.94 1.45
CA LYS A 184 9.76 9.33 0.98
C LYS A 184 9.82 10.19 -0.28
N GLY A 185 10.79 11.10 -0.38
CA GLY A 185 11.00 11.94 -1.57
C GLY A 185 11.14 11.10 -2.84
N PHE A 186 11.93 10.03 -2.79
CA PHE A 186 12.07 9.09 -3.90
C PHE A 186 10.86 8.15 -4.03
N SER A 187 10.31 7.63 -2.93
CA SER A 187 9.13 6.76 -2.93
C SER A 187 7.92 7.38 -3.65
N ASP A 188 7.68 8.69 -3.46
CA ASP A 188 6.57 9.40 -4.07
C ASP A 188 6.68 9.51 -5.61
N LEU A 189 7.91 9.42 -6.13
CA LEU A 189 8.22 9.37 -7.56
C LEU A 189 8.06 7.97 -8.16
N LEU A 190 8.26 6.91 -7.38
CA LEU A 190 8.25 5.53 -7.89
C LEU A 190 6.87 5.15 -8.45
N GLN A 191 6.91 4.48 -9.60
CA GLN A 191 5.77 3.80 -10.23
C GLN A 191 5.77 2.31 -9.87
N SER A 192 4.76 1.56 -10.32
CA SER A 192 4.57 0.14 -9.95
C SER A 192 5.71 -0.80 -10.38
N SER A 193 6.38 -0.48 -11.50
CA SER A 193 7.57 -1.19 -11.99
C SER A 193 8.86 -0.80 -11.28
N ASP A 194 8.85 0.31 -10.55
CA ASP A 194 10.06 0.90 -9.99
C ASP A 194 10.42 0.24 -8.66
N SER A 195 11.66 0.44 -8.22
CA SER A 195 12.17 -0.12 -6.97
C SER A 195 13.21 0.79 -6.32
N MET A 196 13.49 0.53 -5.05
CA MET A 196 14.67 1.05 -4.37
C MET A 196 15.48 -0.10 -3.79
N LEU A 197 16.80 -0.01 -3.88
CA LEU A 197 17.72 -0.91 -3.20
C LEU A 197 18.46 -0.13 -2.13
N VAL A 198 18.20 -0.46 -0.86
CA VAL A 198 18.74 0.27 0.28
C VAL A 198 19.59 -0.65 1.15
N GLY A 199 20.83 -0.24 1.39
CA GLY A 199 21.71 -0.89 2.34
C GLY A 199 21.50 -0.38 3.76
N LEU A 200 21.38 -1.30 4.72
CA LEU A 200 21.29 -0.98 6.15
C LEU A 200 22.21 -1.87 6.99
N ASP A 201 22.77 -1.26 8.01
CA ASP A 201 23.55 -1.95 9.04
C ASP A 201 22.70 -2.12 10.31
N ALA A 202 22.49 -3.37 10.71
CA ALA A 202 21.74 -3.74 11.92
C ALA A 202 22.64 -4.15 13.10
N THR A 203 23.94 -3.87 13.06
CA THR A 203 24.83 -4.36 14.13
C THR A 203 24.48 -3.77 15.49
N SER A 204 24.52 -4.63 16.49
CA SER A 204 24.38 -4.26 17.90
C SER A 204 25.68 -4.42 18.68
N ASP A 205 26.81 -4.73 18.02
CA ASP A 205 28.12 -4.87 18.66
C ASP A 205 28.80 -3.49 18.83
N PRO A 206 28.89 -2.96 20.06
CA PRO A 206 29.47 -1.64 20.30
C PRO A 206 30.94 -1.54 19.91
N SER A 207 31.72 -2.61 20.11
CA SER A 207 33.15 -2.61 19.83
C SER A 207 33.41 -2.60 18.33
N LYS A 208 32.63 -3.40 17.59
CA LYS A 208 32.72 -3.46 16.13
C LYS A 208 32.36 -2.12 15.50
N VAL A 209 31.27 -1.48 15.95
CA VAL A 209 30.91 -0.13 15.49
C VAL A 209 31.98 0.88 15.87
N TYR A 210 32.44 0.88 17.12
CA TYR A 210 33.44 1.85 17.57
C TYR A 210 34.69 1.82 16.70
N HIS A 211 35.25 0.64 16.43
CA HIS A 211 36.47 0.49 15.65
C HIS A 211 36.29 0.75 14.15
N ALA A 212 35.10 0.52 13.59
CA ALA A 212 34.82 0.89 12.21
C ALA A 212 35.00 2.40 11.97
N TYR A 213 34.65 3.24 12.95
CA TYR A 213 34.74 4.71 12.81
C TYR A 213 35.87 5.33 13.64
N ASN A 214 36.66 4.51 14.34
CA ASN A 214 37.84 4.92 15.11
C ASN A 214 38.98 3.94 14.84
N ASP A 215 39.38 3.89 13.56
CA ASP A 215 40.41 2.99 13.08
C ASP A 215 41.77 3.29 13.70
N ARG A 216 42.62 2.26 13.84
CA ARG A 216 43.95 2.39 14.45
C ARG A 216 44.92 3.24 13.64
N GLN A 217 44.67 3.41 12.34
CA GLN A 217 45.54 4.20 11.46
C GLN A 217 45.22 5.70 11.52
N GLY A 218 44.12 6.07 12.19
CA GLY A 218 43.63 7.44 12.31
C GLY A 218 43.10 8.02 11.00
N THR A 219 42.76 7.18 10.02
CA THR A 219 42.27 7.63 8.71
C THR A 219 40.90 8.29 8.82
N THR A 220 40.01 7.75 9.64
CA THR A 220 38.69 8.33 9.94
C THR A 220 38.80 9.67 10.64
N HIS A 221 39.78 9.82 11.54
CA HIS A 221 40.03 11.12 12.19
C HIS A 221 40.56 12.16 11.21
N LYS A 222 41.43 11.76 10.27
CA LYS A 222 41.87 12.64 9.16
C LYS A 222 40.70 13.05 8.28
N PHE A 223 39.79 12.13 7.96
CA PHE A 223 38.56 12.42 7.21
C PHE A 223 37.69 13.46 7.92
N ILE A 224 37.52 13.34 9.24
CA ILE A 224 36.76 14.32 10.01
C ILE A 224 37.44 15.70 10.05
N LEU A 225 38.75 15.75 10.29
CA LEU A 225 39.51 17.01 10.30
C LEU A 225 39.56 17.68 8.93
N ASN A 226 39.53 16.90 7.85
CA ASN A 226 39.41 17.42 6.49
C ASN A 226 38.14 18.27 6.31
N GLY A 227 37.04 17.97 7.00
CA GLY A 227 35.84 18.82 6.98
C GLY A 227 36.08 20.25 7.46
N LEU A 228 36.96 20.44 8.45
CA LEU A 228 37.36 21.78 8.91
C LEU A 228 38.25 22.49 7.88
N ALA A 229 39.11 21.73 7.19
CA ALA A 229 39.93 22.26 6.10
C ALA A 229 39.05 22.72 4.92
N ASN A 230 38.08 21.89 4.51
CA ASN A 230 37.11 22.24 3.48
C ASN A 230 36.26 23.45 3.89
N ALA A 231 35.88 23.58 5.17
CA ALA A 231 35.21 24.78 5.66
C ALA A 231 36.05 26.05 5.44
N ASN A 232 37.38 26.00 5.62
CA ASN A 232 38.26 27.12 5.31
C ASN A 232 38.23 27.49 3.82
N ASP A 233 38.25 26.49 2.94
CA ASP A 233 38.18 26.70 1.50
C ASP A 233 36.84 27.32 1.08
N ILE A 234 35.74 26.83 1.65
CA ILE A 234 34.39 27.40 1.46
C ILE A 234 34.39 28.87 1.89
N PHE A 235 34.87 29.19 3.10
CA PHE A 235 34.96 30.58 3.57
C PHE A 235 35.96 31.43 2.78
N ARG A 236 36.89 30.81 2.04
CA ARG A 236 38.05 31.44 1.40
C ARG A 236 38.93 32.19 2.41
N GLU A 237 39.01 31.64 3.61
CA GLU A 237 39.72 32.21 4.76
C GLU A 237 40.08 31.10 5.74
N GLN A 238 41.24 31.23 6.39
CA GLN A 238 41.65 30.30 7.44
C GLN A 238 40.90 30.62 8.73
N VAL A 239 39.77 29.95 8.91
CA VAL A 239 38.87 30.11 10.06
C VAL A 239 39.14 29.05 11.13
N PHE A 240 39.50 27.84 10.71
CA PHE A 240 39.87 26.71 11.55
C PHE A 240 41.36 26.41 11.43
N GLU A 241 42.09 26.51 12.54
CA GLU A 241 43.47 26.03 12.65
C GLU A 241 43.46 24.56 13.07
N LEU A 242 43.72 23.63 12.16
CA LEU A 242 43.51 22.19 12.38
C LEU A 242 44.24 21.63 13.62
N GLU A 243 45.41 22.18 13.96
CA GLU A 243 46.20 21.78 15.13
C GLU A 243 45.49 22.07 16.46
N ASP A 244 44.52 23.00 16.45
CA ASP A 244 43.70 23.32 17.61
C ASP A 244 42.54 22.34 17.82
N TRP A 245 42.32 21.39 16.92
CA TRP A 245 41.16 20.51 16.95
C TRP A 245 41.55 19.04 17.11
N LYS A 246 40.77 18.33 17.93
CA LYS A 246 40.82 16.87 18.03
C LYS A 246 39.46 16.26 17.67
N VAL A 247 39.52 15.03 17.21
CA VAL A 247 38.34 14.22 16.90
C VAL A 247 38.00 13.32 18.09
N ILE A 248 36.72 13.26 18.44
CA ILE A 248 36.19 12.36 19.45
C ILE A 248 35.12 11.52 18.78
N GLY A 249 35.36 10.22 18.65
CA GLY A 249 34.36 9.26 18.22
C GLY A 249 33.88 8.42 19.39
N GLU A 250 32.58 8.16 19.47
CA GLU A 250 31.98 7.30 20.49
C GLU A 250 30.85 6.43 19.91
N TYR A 251 30.51 5.38 20.66
CA TYR A 251 29.31 4.58 20.41
C TYR A 251 28.28 4.90 21.49
N VAL A 252 27.04 5.13 21.08
CA VAL A 252 25.91 5.40 21.97
C VAL A 252 24.78 4.42 21.67
N TYR A 253 24.09 3.97 22.72
CA TYR A 253 22.86 3.20 22.61
C TYR A 253 21.80 3.81 23.55
N ASP A 254 20.73 4.33 22.97
CA ASP A 254 19.60 4.93 23.70
C ASP A 254 18.27 4.63 22.99
N ALA A 255 17.23 5.43 23.25
CA ALA A 255 15.90 5.26 22.67
C ALA A 255 15.87 5.37 21.14
N GLU A 256 16.85 6.05 20.52
CA GLU A 256 16.98 6.13 19.08
C GLU A 256 17.71 4.92 18.49
N GLY A 257 18.29 4.05 19.33
CA GLY A 257 19.04 2.86 18.97
C GLY A 257 20.57 3.06 19.03
N GLY A 258 21.29 2.01 18.61
CA GLY A 258 22.75 2.02 18.54
C GLY A 258 23.26 2.92 17.41
N ARG A 259 24.29 3.73 17.68
CA ARG A 259 24.93 4.59 16.67
C ARG A 259 26.39 4.90 16.98
N HIS A 260 27.13 5.19 15.92
CA HIS A 260 28.36 5.98 16.04
C HIS A 260 28.02 7.47 16.02
N GLN A 261 28.77 8.29 16.77
CA GLN A 261 28.77 9.74 16.64
C GLN A 261 30.20 10.28 16.75
N ALA A 262 30.50 11.29 15.94
CA ALA A 262 31.79 11.96 15.93
C ALA A 262 31.67 13.47 16.19
N PHE A 263 32.66 13.99 16.90
CA PHE A 263 32.74 15.39 17.30
C PHE A 263 34.12 15.98 17.00
N CYS A 264 34.14 17.23 16.55
CA CYS A 264 35.31 18.09 16.59
C CYS A 264 35.30 18.86 17.93
N SER A 265 36.44 18.88 18.62
CA SER A 265 36.57 19.59 19.89
C SER A 265 37.89 20.37 19.96
N PRO A 266 37.87 21.66 20.32
CA PRO A 266 39.08 22.44 20.34
C PRO A 266 39.89 22.17 21.61
N VAL A 267 41.22 22.17 21.51
CA VAL A 267 42.14 21.94 22.64
C VAL A 267 42.41 23.21 23.46
N ARG A 268 42.03 24.37 22.92
CA ARG A 268 42.08 25.70 23.57
C ARG A 268 40.83 26.49 23.20
N ASP A 269 40.59 27.61 23.87
CA ASP A 269 39.51 28.52 23.48
C ASP A 269 39.78 29.09 22.07
N VAL A 270 38.78 29.04 21.20
CA VAL A 270 38.82 29.54 19.83
C VAL A 270 37.63 30.46 19.55
N CYS A 271 37.80 31.37 18.59
CA CYS A 271 36.74 32.25 18.12
C CYS A 271 36.55 32.06 16.62
N ILE A 272 35.42 31.49 16.24
CA ILE A 272 35.08 31.16 14.86
C ILE A 272 34.04 32.16 14.37
N LYS A 273 34.45 33.11 13.52
CA LYS A 273 33.55 34.14 12.94
C LYS A 273 32.67 34.86 13.99
N GLY A 274 33.24 35.13 15.18
CA GLY A 274 32.54 35.81 16.28
C GLY A 274 31.83 34.89 17.27
N VAL A 275 31.86 33.57 17.04
CA VAL A 275 31.34 32.56 17.98
C VAL A 275 32.48 32.06 18.86
N GLU A 276 32.38 32.29 20.17
CA GLU A 276 33.30 31.70 21.14
C GLU A 276 33.00 30.21 21.35
N ILE A 277 34.04 29.38 21.25
CA ILE A 277 33.97 27.94 21.49
C ILE A 277 35.04 27.60 22.52
N LYS A 278 34.62 27.04 23.66
CA LYS A 278 35.52 26.77 24.79
C LYS A 278 36.33 25.49 24.56
N ALA A 279 37.53 25.46 25.13
CA ALA A 279 38.36 24.26 25.13
C ALA A 279 37.56 23.04 25.64
N GLY A 280 37.55 21.94 24.88
CA GLY A 280 36.81 20.73 25.21
C GLY A 280 35.33 20.72 24.86
N GLU A 281 34.77 21.83 24.35
CA GLU A 281 33.40 21.87 23.83
C GLU A 281 33.27 20.90 22.64
N ARG A 282 32.14 20.19 22.54
CA ARG A 282 31.91 19.17 21.50
C ARG A 282 31.02 19.73 20.40
N ILE A 283 31.50 19.68 19.17
CA ILE A 283 30.74 20.07 17.97
C ILE A 283 30.53 18.82 17.14
N GLN A 284 29.29 18.35 17.03
CA GLN A 284 28.99 17.12 16.30
C GLN A 284 29.13 17.36 14.80
N ILE A 285 29.74 16.42 14.06
CA ILE A 285 29.97 16.54 12.61
C ILE A 285 29.46 15.33 11.82
N GLU A 286 29.39 14.17 12.46
CA GLU A 286 28.92 12.94 11.85
C GLU A 286 28.16 12.08 12.87
N GLU A 287 27.21 11.32 12.37
CA GLU A 287 26.59 10.21 13.08
C GLU A 287 26.23 9.09 12.11
N SER A 288 26.14 7.86 12.62
CA SER A 288 25.71 6.70 11.84
C SER A 288 24.85 5.75 12.67
N LEU A 289 23.53 5.90 12.55
CA LEU A 289 22.49 5.09 13.18
C LEU A 289 22.40 3.69 12.59
N LYS A 290 22.27 2.70 13.48
CA LYS A 290 22.08 1.30 13.13
C LYS A 290 20.59 0.95 13.20
N TYR A 291 20.12 0.09 12.30
CA TYR A 291 18.69 -0.22 12.13
C TYR A 291 18.41 -1.66 12.49
N SER A 292 17.73 -1.91 13.61
CA SER A 292 17.18 -3.24 13.90
C SER A 292 16.13 -3.63 12.83
N PRO A 293 15.72 -4.91 12.74
CA PRO A 293 14.63 -5.32 11.86
C PRO A 293 13.34 -4.50 12.06
N GLU A 294 13.00 -4.17 13.31
CA GLU A 294 11.85 -3.34 13.67
C GLU A 294 12.08 -1.88 13.24
N GLY A 295 13.28 -1.34 13.48
CA GLY A 295 13.65 0.01 13.05
C GLY A 295 13.60 0.18 11.53
N ALA A 296 14.04 -0.82 10.77
CA ALA A 296 13.92 -0.84 9.31
C ALA A 296 12.45 -0.90 8.88
N SER A 297 11.63 -1.75 9.49
CA SER A 297 10.19 -1.81 9.17
C SER A 297 9.47 -0.48 9.43
N GLN A 298 9.81 0.21 10.53
CA GLN A 298 9.28 1.55 10.82
C GLN A 298 9.73 2.58 9.78
N LEU A 299 11.01 2.54 9.40
CA LEU A 299 11.55 3.40 8.34
C LEU A 299 10.79 3.22 7.02
N TRP A 300 10.55 1.98 6.59
CA TRP A 300 9.81 1.69 5.36
C TRP A 300 8.39 2.23 5.41
N ARG A 301 7.65 1.97 6.50
CA ARG A 301 6.27 2.47 6.69
C ARG A 301 6.21 3.99 6.63
N ALA A 302 7.10 4.67 7.37
CA ALA A 302 7.17 6.13 7.39
C ALA A 302 7.57 6.73 6.03
N SER A 303 8.33 5.98 5.23
CA SER A 303 8.75 6.36 3.87
C SER A 303 7.72 6.04 2.79
N GLY A 304 6.60 5.39 3.13
CA GLY A 304 5.63 4.90 2.14
C GLY A 304 6.18 3.77 1.27
N LEU A 305 7.12 2.98 1.78
CA LEU A 305 7.75 1.84 1.10
C LEU A 305 7.32 0.53 1.76
N VAL A 306 7.37 -0.56 0.99
CA VAL A 306 7.23 -1.93 1.46
C VAL A 306 8.48 -2.72 1.07
N GLU A 307 8.97 -3.54 2.00
CA GLU A 307 10.05 -4.46 1.74
C GLU A 307 9.51 -5.65 0.96
N VAL A 308 10.06 -5.89 -0.23
CA VAL A 308 9.70 -7.02 -1.07
C VAL A 308 10.74 -8.14 -0.99
N ASP A 309 12.00 -7.81 -0.72
CA ASP A 309 13.05 -8.80 -0.46
C ASP A 309 14.09 -8.25 0.51
N ARG A 310 14.80 -9.16 1.18
CA ARG A 310 15.90 -8.86 2.09
C ARG A 310 17.01 -9.87 1.90
N MET A 311 18.20 -9.37 1.59
CA MET A 311 19.39 -10.17 1.41
C MET A 311 20.42 -9.78 2.46
N SER A 312 20.76 -10.71 3.34
CA SER A 312 21.66 -10.46 4.48
C SER A 312 23.05 -11.06 4.24
N ALA A 313 24.07 -10.41 4.80
CA ALA A 313 25.44 -10.89 4.74
C ALA A 313 25.58 -12.22 5.49
N SER A 314 26.43 -13.12 5.01
CA SER A 314 26.63 -14.42 5.65
C SER A 314 27.36 -14.32 6.98
N SER A 315 28.23 -13.31 7.13
CA SER A 315 29.12 -13.11 8.28
C SER A 315 28.71 -11.96 9.19
N ASP A 316 27.65 -11.22 8.85
CA ASP A 316 27.35 -9.92 9.43
C ASP A 316 25.87 -9.57 9.43
N THR A 317 25.49 -8.59 10.25
CA THR A 317 24.11 -8.08 10.35
C THR A 317 23.80 -6.99 9.31
N TYR A 318 24.61 -6.88 8.26
CA TYR A 318 24.36 -5.98 7.14
C TYR A 318 23.35 -6.61 6.17
N SER A 319 22.42 -5.83 5.66
CA SER A 319 21.43 -6.31 4.68
C SER A 319 21.18 -5.29 3.57
N LEU A 320 20.96 -5.82 2.37
CA LEU A 320 20.35 -5.08 1.27
C LEU A 320 18.85 -5.36 1.27
N HIS A 321 18.07 -4.28 1.21
CA HIS A 321 16.62 -4.32 1.21
C HIS A 321 16.13 -3.86 -0.16
N LEU A 322 15.41 -4.75 -0.85
CA LEU A 322 14.71 -4.37 -2.07
C LEU A 322 13.30 -3.90 -1.69
N LEU A 323 13.00 -2.66 -2.04
CA LEU A 323 11.81 -1.94 -1.63
C LEU A 323 11.00 -1.51 -2.85
N LYS A 324 9.69 -1.43 -2.66
CA LYS A 324 8.75 -0.84 -3.63
C LYS A 324 7.87 0.18 -2.94
N ARG A 325 7.24 1.05 -3.74
CA ARG A 325 6.20 1.94 -3.25
C ARG A 325 5.06 1.14 -2.64
N ASN A 326 4.61 1.57 -1.46
CA ASN A 326 3.41 1.02 -0.85
C ASN A 326 2.18 1.47 -1.66
N MET A 327 1.47 0.51 -2.24
CA MET A 327 0.25 0.74 -3.00
C MET A 327 -1.01 0.64 -2.14
N ALA A 328 -0.87 0.39 -0.84
CA ALA A 328 -1.99 0.32 0.07
C ALA A 328 -2.63 1.71 0.24
N PHE A 329 -3.95 1.76 0.09
CA PHE A 329 -4.74 2.94 0.35
C PHE A 329 -4.80 3.24 1.85
N LYS A 330 -4.95 4.53 2.20
CA LYS A 330 -5.05 4.96 3.59
C LYS A 330 -6.33 4.41 4.23
N THR A 331 -6.24 3.96 5.48
CA THR A 331 -7.34 3.33 6.22
C THR A 331 -7.95 4.21 7.31
N ASP A 332 -7.43 5.42 7.48
CA ASP A 332 -7.99 6.43 8.39
C ASP A 332 -9.05 7.28 7.65
N PRO A 333 -10.30 7.36 8.14
CA PRO A 333 -11.36 8.16 7.53
C PRO A 333 -11.00 9.63 7.35
N SER A 334 -10.19 10.19 8.26
CA SER A 334 -9.72 11.57 8.16
C SER A 334 -8.80 11.82 6.97
N LEU A 335 -8.29 10.75 6.34
CA LEU A 335 -7.49 10.78 5.12
C LEU A 335 -8.31 10.33 3.91
N TYR A 336 -8.88 9.12 3.93
CA TYR A 336 -9.53 8.54 2.74
C TYR A 336 -10.94 9.11 2.44
N ALA A 337 -11.55 9.77 3.42
CA ALA A 337 -12.86 10.41 3.30
C ALA A 337 -12.80 11.93 3.62
N ALA A 338 -11.60 12.53 3.55
CA ALA A 338 -11.38 13.94 3.87
C ALA A 338 -12.12 14.91 2.93
N SER A 339 -12.31 14.50 1.68
CA SER A 339 -12.83 15.36 0.61
C SER A 339 -14.20 14.94 0.11
N THR A 340 -14.98 15.92 -0.34
CA THR A 340 -16.29 15.76 -0.98
C THR A 340 -16.18 15.45 -2.47
N VAL A 341 -14.97 15.46 -3.04
CA VAL A 341 -14.61 15.02 -4.41
C VAL A 341 -13.29 14.23 -4.38
N PRO A 342 -13.06 13.26 -5.29
CA PRO A 342 -11.80 12.54 -5.28
C PRO A 342 -10.64 13.50 -5.60
N THR A 343 -9.59 13.46 -4.78
CA THR A 343 -8.40 14.29 -4.93
C THR A 343 -7.49 13.76 -6.03
N MET A 344 -6.50 14.55 -6.45
CA MET A 344 -5.48 14.05 -7.38
C MET A 344 -4.62 12.92 -6.80
N GLU A 345 -4.45 12.86 -5.48
CA GLU A 345 -3.77 11.74 -4.84
C GLU A 345 -4.59 10.46 -4.95
N ASP A 346 -5.91 10.55 -4.74
CA ASP A 346 -6.84 9.42 -4.89
C ASP A 346 -6.78 8.85 -6.32
N TRP A 347 -6.88 9.72 -7.33
CA TRP A 347 -6.81 9.31 -8.74
C TRP A 347 -5.47 8.66 -9.09
N LYS A 348 -4.35 9.25 -8.66
CA LYS A 348 -3.02 8.68 -8.91
C LYS A 348 -2.85 7.33 -8.23
N GLY A 349 -3.36 7.16 -7.01
CA GLY A 349 -3.37 5.89 -6.30
C GLY A 349 -4.16 4.82 -7.08
N LEU A 350 -5.39 5.14 -7.48
CA LEU A 350 -6.25 4.25 -8.26
C LEU A 350 -5.61 3.86 -9.59
N TRP A 351 -5.14 4.83 -10.37
CA TRP A 351 -4.50 4.58 -11.66
C TRP A 351 -3.24 3.74 -11.54
N SER A 352 -2.46 3.94 -10.47
CA SER A 352 -1.26 3.12 -10.23
C SER A 352 -1.61 1.65 -10.01
N VAL A 353 -2.67 1.36 -9.24
CA VAL A 353 -3.13 -0.02 -9.03
C VAL A 353 -3.78 -0.58 -10.30
N TRP A 354 -4.62 0.22 -10.97
CA TRP A 354 -5.26 -0.15 -12.23
C TRP A 354 -4.23 -0.56 -13.29
N ASP A 355 -3.19 0.25 -13.47
CA ASP A 355 -2.14 0.00 -14.45
C ASP A 355 -1.28 -1.22 -14.06
N LEU A 356 -1.00 -1.41 -12.76
CA LEU A 356 -0.34 -2.64 -12.30
C LEU A 356 -1.17 -3.89 -12.65
N VAL A 357 -2.46 -3.88 -12.36
CA VAL A 357 -3.31 -5.05 -12.61
C VAL A 357 -3.48 -5.28 -14.12
N THR A 358 -3.79 -4.24 -14.89
CA THR A 358 -4.12 -4.39 -16.30
C THR A 358 -2.91 -4.55 -17.22
N ARG A 359 -1.75 -4.00 -16.85
CA ARG A 359 -0.55 -3.96 -17.71
C ARG A 359 0.66 -4.67 -17.10
N GLY A 360 0.67 -4.90 -15.79
CA GLY A 360 1.73 -5.63 -15.09
C GLY A 360 1.38 -7.10 -14.81
N MET A 361 0.13 -7.37 -14.43
CA MET A 361 -0.33 -8.71 -14.05
C MET A 361 -0.93 -9.52 -15.20
N ILE A 362 -1.39 -8.87 -16.27
CA ILE A 362 -1.95 -9.51 -17.46
C ILE A 362 -0.90 -9.46 -18.57
N PRO A 363 -0.35 -10.61 -19.01
CA PRO A 363 0.49 -10.64 -20.19
C PRO A 363 -0.30 -10.14 -21.42
N GLU A 364 0.34 -9.38 -22.30
CA GLU A 364 -0.31 -8.77 -23.46
C GLU A 364 -1.03 -9.80 -24.36
N ALA A 365 -0.43 -10.99 -24.52
CA ALA A 365 -1.01 -12.10 -25.28
C ALA A 365 -2.33 -12.63 -24.69
N GLU A 366 -2.61 -12.35 -23.41
CA GLU A 366 -3.78 -12.83 -22.67
C GLU A 366 -4.89 -11.78 -22.56
N LEU A 367 -4.70 -10.58 -23.14
CA LEU A 367 -5.71 -9.51 -23.06
C LEU A 367 -7.04 -9.91 -23.72
N ASN A 368 -7.01 -10.76 -24.74
CA ASN A 368 -8.22 -11.26 -25.40
C ASN A 368 -8.82 -12.51 -24.72
N GLU A 369 -8.18 -13.03 -23.68
CA GLU A 369 -8.71 -14.17 -22.95
C GLU A 369 -9.88 -13.80 -22.05
N LYS A 370 -10.69 -14.82 -21.76
CA LYS A 370 -11.87 -14.74 -20.93
C LYS A 370 -11.78 -15.77 -19.79
N PRO A 371 -11.02 -15.48 -18.72
CA PRO A 371 -10.81 -16.41 -17.60
C PRO A 371 -12.11 -16.89 -16.94
N ILE A 372 -13.15 -16.05 -16.96
CA ILE A 372 -14.50 -16.39 -16.47
C ILE A 372 -15.49 -16.26 -17.63
N LYS A 373 -16.21 -17.34 -17.95
CA LYS A 373 -17.18 -17.39 -19.06
C LYS A 373 -18.34 -16.41 -18.94
N LEU A 374 -18.65 -15.97 -17.73
CA LEU A 374 -19.71 -15.00 -17.43
C LEU A 374 -19.25 -13.53 -17.52
N ARG A 375 -18.02 -13.27 -17.98
CA ARG A 375 -17.40 -11.94 -18.06
C ARG A 375 -16.87 -11.64 -19.45
N ASN A 376 -16.58 -10.36 -19.73
CA ASN A 376 -15.93 -9.99 -20.99
C ASN A 376 -14.45 -10.40 -20.99
N ALA A 377 -13.80 -10.33 -22.16
CA ALA A 377 -12.35 -10.49 -22.25
C ALA A 377 -11.62 -9.39 -21.45
N CYS A 378 -10.40 -9.64 -21.00
CA CYS A 378 -9.64 -8.67 -20.19
C CYS A 378 -9.49 -7.29 -20.86
N ILE A 379 -9.31 -7.25 -22.19
CA ILE A 379 -9.18 -6.03 -22.99
C ILE A 379 -10.43 -5.14 -22.94
N PHE A 380 -11.62 -5.72 -22.73
CA PHE A 380 -12.85 -4.94 -22.59
C PHE A 380 -12.72 -3.90 -21.46
N TYR A 381 -12.13 -4.30 -20.33
CA TYR A 381 -12.03 -3.46 -19.15
C TYR A 381 -11.08 -2.27 -19.38
N LEU A 382 -10.07 -2.41 -20.23
CA LEU A 382 -9.17 -1.32 -20.61
C LEU A 382 -9.91 -0.18 -21.33
N GLY A 383 -10.88 -0.51 -22.18
CA GLY A 383 -11.72 0.48 -22.88
C GLY A 383 -12.94 0.92 -22.08
N HIS A 384 -13.58 -0.02 -21.37
CA HIS A 384 -14.79 0.21 -20.58
C HIS A 384 -14.62 1.31 -19.54
N ILE A 385 -13.55 1.27 -18.74
CA ILE A 385 -13.35 2.24 -17.67
C ILE A 385 -13.23 3.68 -18.15
N PRO A 386 -12.31 4.02 -19.06
CA PRO A 386 -12.24 5.39 -19.56
C PRO A 386 -13.52 5.78 -20.31
N THR A 387 -14.17 4.87 -21.04
CA THR A 387 -15.41 5.17 -21.77
C THR A 387 -16.57 5.48 -20.84
N PHE A 388 -16.78 4.65 -19.81
CA PHE A 388 -17.80 4.89 -18.80
C PHE A 388 -17.58 6.25 -18.13
N MET A 389 -16.34 6.53 -17.73
CA MET A 389 -16.01 7.80 -17.08
C MET A 389 -16.27 9.01 -17.99
N ASP A 390 -15.86 8.94 -19.26
CA ASP A 390 -16.09 10.02 -20.22
C ASP A 390 -17.58 10.26 -20.51
N ILE A 391 -18.40 9.18 -20.54
CA ILE A 391 -19.87 9.28 -20.65
C ILE A 391 -20.44 10.06 -19.45
N GLN A 392 -20.04 9.72 -18.21
CA GLN A 392 -20.54 10.41 -17.03
C GLN A 392 -20.10 11.88 -17.00
N LEU A 393 -18.83 12.15 -17.30
CA LEU A 393 -18.30 13.51 -17.37
C LEU A 393 -19.01 14.33 -18.45
N THR A 394 -19.30 13.75 -19.61
CA THR A 394 -20.04 14.39 -20.71
C THR A 394 -21.46 14.73 -20.27
N LYS A 395 -22.17 13.79 -19.61
CA LYS A 395 -23.51 14.03 -19.05
C LYS A 395 -23.52 15.18 -18.04
N ALA A 396 -22.51 15.25 -17.17
CA ALA A 396 -22.42 16.24 -16.10
C ALA A 396 -21.93 17.63 -16.57
N THR A 397 -20.92 17.68 -17.43
CA THR A 397 -20.28 18.93 -17.89
C THR A 397 -20.89 19.52 -19.16
N LYS A 398 -21.63 18.70 -19.94
CA LYS A 398 -22.12 19.03 -21.29
C LYS A 398 -21.00 19.32 -22.30
N GLN A 399 -19.77 18.95 -21.99
CA GLN A 399 -18.65 19.02 -22.94
C GLN A 399 -18.64 17.78 -23.86
N PRO A 400 -18.06 17.86 -25.07
CA PRO A 400 -17.92 16.71 -25.96
C PRO A 400 -17.16 15.54 -25.33
N MET A 401 -17.44 14.34 -25.83
CA MET A 401 -16.65 13.13 -25.54
C MET A 401 -15.27 13.20 -26.21
N CYS A 402 -14.34 12.43 -25.67
CA CYS A 402 -13.05 12.13 -26.30
C CYS A 402 -13.26 11.25 -27.54
N GLU A 403 -12.36 11.34 -28.52
CA GLU A 403 -12.37 10.46 -29.70
C GLU A 403 -11.59 9.16 -29.40
N PRO A 404 -12.04 7.99 -29.87
CA PRO A 404 -13.08 7.80 -30.90
C PRO A 404 -14.52 7.78 -30.37
N SER A 405 -15.40 8.51 -31.04
CA SER A 405 -16.83 8.63 -30.68
C SER A 405 -17.65 7.33 -30.75
N TYR A 406 -17.12 6.26 -31.33
CA TYR A 406 -17.80 4.96 -31.41
C TYR A 406 -17.58 4.07 -30.17
N TYR A 407 -16.61 4.38 -29.30
CA TYR A 407 -16.27 3.57 -28.13
C TYR A 407 -17.47 3.28 -27.20
N PRO A 408 -18.38 4.22 -26.91
CA PRO A 408 -19.59 3.92 -26.14
C PRO A 408 -20.40 2.74 -26.67
N LYS A 409 -20.44 2.49 -27.98
CA LYS A 409 -21.21 1.38 -28.57
C LYS A 409 -20.71 0.00 -28.13
N ILE A 410 -19.40 -0.12 -27.87
CA ILE A 410 -18.73 -1.39 -27.57
C ILE A 410 -18.22 -1.48 -26.12
N PHE A 411 -18.06 -0.35 -25.44
CA PHE A 411 -17.45 -0.24 -24.12
C PHE A 411 -18.38 0.36 -23.05
N GLU A 412 -19.61 0.82 -23.34
CA GLU A 412 -20.47 1.44 -22.32
C GLU A 412 -20.91 0.45 -21.24
N ARG A 413 -21.35 -0.76 -21.63
CA ARG A 413 -21.97 -1.72 -20.72
C ARG A 413 -21.47 -3.14 -20.97
N GLY A 414 -20.93 -3.75 -19.92
CA GLY A 414 -20.43 -5.14 -19.98
C GLY A 414 -21.53 -6.18 -19.99
N ILE A 415 -21.17 -7.44 -20.26
CA ILE A 415 -22.10 -8.56 -20.19
C ILE A 415 -22.39 -8.93 -18.73
N ASP A 416 -23.64 -9.30 -18.45
CA ASP A 416 -24.07 -9.86 -17.17
C ASP A 416 -25.10 -10.97 -17.38
N PRO A 417 -24.63 -12.21 -17.66
CA PRO A 417 -25.51 -13.36 -17.84
C PRO A 417 -26.06 -13.87 -16.50
N ASP A 418 -27.27 -14.41 -16.54
CA ASP A 418 -27.85 -15.20 -15.47
C ASP A 418 -27.00 -16.47 -15.25
N VAL A 419 -26.61 -16.73 -14.00
CA VAL A 419 -25.71 -17.83 -13.65
C VAL A 419 -26.40 -19.20 -13.80
N ASP A 420 -27.71 -19.28 -13.53
CA ASP A 420 -28.50 -20.51 -13.69
C ASP A 420 -28.85 -20.78 -15.16
N ASN A 421 -29.08 -19.72 -15.94
CA ASN A 421 -29.37 -19.78 -17.37
C ASN A 421 -28.63 -18.69 -18.17
N PRO A 422 -27.39 -18.96 -18.61
CA PRO A 422 -26.57 -18.00 -19.35
C PRO A 422 -27.12 -17.53 -20.71
N GLU A 423 -28.18 -18.14 -21.23
CA GLU A 423 -28.89 -17.63 -22.42
C GLU A 423 -29.67 -16.35 -22.13
N ARG A 424 -29.94 -16.05 -20.85
CA ARG A 424 -30.53 -14.79 -20.39
C ARG A 424 -29.40 -13.89 -19.93
N CYS A 425 -29.26 -12.74 -20.58
CA CYS A 425 -28.28 -11.72 -20.24
C CYS A 425 -28.97 -10.37 -20.17
N HIS A 426 -28.57 -9.53 -19.22
CA HIS A 426 -28.98 -8.13 -19.22
C HIS A 426 -28.48 -7.42 -20.49
N ASP A 427 -29.15 -6.31 -20.85
CA ASP A 427 -28.75 -5.47 -21.98
C ASP A 427 -27.28 -5.08 -21.86
N HIS A 428 -26.52 -5.20 -22.95
CA HIS A 428 -25.09 -4.94 -22.98
C HIS A 428 -24.66 -4.30 -24.31
N SER A 429 -23.47 -3.70 -24.32
CA SER A 429 -22.85 -3.14 -25.53
C SER A 429 -22.57 -4.22 -26.58
N GLU A 430 -22.46 -3.82 -27.84
CA GLU A 430 -22.06 -4.72 -28.92
C GLU A 430 -20.67 -5.32 -28.62
N VAL A 431 -20.54 -6.64 -28.72
CA VAL A 431 -19.23 -7.30 -28.64
C VAL A 431 -18.66 -7.37 -30.05
N PRO A 432 -17.59 -6.63 -30.36
CA PRO A 432 -17.02 -6.61 -31.71
C PRO A 432 -16.36 -7.96 -32.04
N GLU A 433 -16.21 -8.25 -33.33
CA GLU A 433 -15.45 -9.42 -33.78
C GLU A 433 -13.97 -9.32 -33.36
N GLU A 434 -13.41 -8.11 -33.36
CA GLU A 434 -12.06 -7.78 -32.91
C GLU A 434 -12.09 -6.50 -32.07
N TRP A 435 -11.40 -6.53 -30.93
CA TRP A 435 -11.27 -5.36 -30.07
C TRP A 435 -10.29 -4.34 -30.67
N PRO A 436 -10.45 -3.03 -30.41
CA PRO A 436 -9.48 -2.02 -30.83
C PRO A 436 -8.07 -2.32 -30.31
N PRO A 437 -7.00 -1.92 -31.03
CA PRO A 437 -5.63 -2.09 -30.57
C PRO A 437 -5.40 -1.47 -29.19
N VAL A 438 -4.60 -2.14 -28.36
CA VAL A 438 -4.35 -1.74 -26.97
C VAL A 438 -3.77 -0.33 -26.91
N GLU A 439 -2.87 0.01 -27.83
CA GLU A 439 -2.25 1.34 -27.91
C GLU A 439 -3.29 2.44 -28.15
N GLU A 440 -4.30 2.19 -28.99
CA GLU A 440 -5.38 3.14 -29.25
C GLU A 440 -6.28 3.32 -28.02
N ILE A 441 -6.58 2.22 -27.31
CA ILE A 441 -7.34 2.25 -26.06
C ILE A 441 -6.56 3.04 -24.99
N LEU A 442 -5.25 2.86 -24.88
CA LEU A 442 -4.40 3.58 -23.91
C LEU A 442 -4.29 5.07 -24.25
N VAL A 443 -4.25 5.44 -25.54
CA VAL A 443 -4.32 6.85 -25.95
C VAL A 443 -5.65 7.47 -25.49
N TYR A 444 -6.77 6.79 -25.71
CA TYR A 444 -8.08 7.25 -25.24
C TYR A 444 -8.13 7.37 -23.71
N GLN A 445 -7.62 6.37 -22.98
CA GLN A 445 -7.53 6.40 -21.52
C GLN A 445 -6.76 7.64 -21.03
N ASN A 446 -5.62 7.96 -21.65
CA ASN A 446 -4.83 9.15 -21.28
C ASN A 446 -5.58 10.46 -21.53
N GLN A 447 -6.37 10.56 -22.61
CA GLN A 447 -7.21 11.73 -22.85
C GLN A 447 -8.26 11.91 -21.76
N VAL A 448 -8.91 10.83 -21.33
CA VAL A 448 -9.91 10.85 -20.24
C VAL A 448 -9.25 11.20 -18.91
N ARG A 449 -8.08 10.61 -18.60
CA ARG A 449 -7.28 10.97 -17.40
C ARG A 449 -6.91 12.46 -17.39
N ALA A 450 -6.47 13.02 -18.52
CA ALA A 450 -6.18 14.46 -18.64
C ALA A 450 -7.43 15.34 -18.41
N LYS A 451 -8.62 14.88 -18.85
CA LYS A 451 -9.90 15.56 -18.59
C LYS A 451 -10.22 15.55 -17.09
N ILE A 452 -9.98 14.43 -16.40
CA ILE A 452 -10.12 14.30 -14.94
C ILE A 452 -9.16 15.25 -14.22
N GLU A 453 -7.88 15.25 -14.59
CA GLU A 453 -6.87 16.14 -13.99
C GLU A 453 -7.27 17.61 -14.08
N LYS A 454 -7.73 18.04 -15.24
CA LYS A 454 -8.21 19.41 -15.47
C LYS A 454 -9.42 19.77 -14.60
N LEU A 455 -10.33 18.83 -14.38
CA LEU A 455 -11.53 19.05 -13.55
C LEU A 455 -11.18 19.06 -12.05
N THR A 456 -10.36 18.13 -11.60
CA THR A 456 -9.98 17.97 -10.18
C THR A 456 -9.06 19.10 -9.69
N THR A 457 -8.33 19.77 -10.59
CA THR A 457 -7.50 20.94 -10.27
C THR A 457 -8.24 22.28 -10.33
N ALA A 458 -9.53 22.27 -10.71
CA ALA A 458 -10.32 23.49 -10.76
C ALA A 458 -10.58 24.04 -9.34
N LYS A 459 -10.57 25.38 -9.20
CA LYS A 459 -10.82 26.06 -7.91
C LYS A 459 -12.20 25.75 -7.31
N THR A 460 -13.17 25.42 -8.15
CA THR A 460 -14.55 25.14 -7.74
C THR A 460 -15.11 24.07 -8.66
N ILE A 461 -15.62 22.98 -8.08
CA ILE A 461 -16.18 21.85 -8.81
C ILE A 461 -17.69 21.81 -8.50
N PRO A 462 -18.58 21.98 -9.50
CA PRO A 462 -20.01 21.86 -9.29
C PRO A 462 -20.40 20.49 -8.73
N ARG A 463 -21.37 20.42 -7.81
CA ARG A 463 -21.80 19.17 -7.13
C ARG A 463 -22.10 18.04 -8.12
N ASN A 464 -22.79 18.32 -9.22
CA ASN A 464 -23.10 17.31 -10.25
C ASN A 464 -21.85 16.76 -10.95
N VAL A 465 -20.80 17.58 -11.14
CA VAL A 465 -19.50 17.14 -11.66
C VAL A 465 -18.75 16.34 -10.60
N GLY A 466 -18.77 16.79 -9.34
CA GLY A 466 -18.21 16.04 -8.21
C GLY A 466 -18.83 14.65 -8.06
N ARG A 467 -20.15 14.53 -8.21
CA ARG A 467 -20.86 13.24 -8.25
C ARG A 467 -20.42 12.38 -9.41
N SER A 468 -20.28 12.95 -10.61
CA SER A 468 -19.77 12.21 -11.78
C SER A 468 -18.35 11.70 -11.55
N LEU A 469 -17.49 12.48 -10.89
CA LEU A 469 -16.13 12.05 -10.52
C LEU A 469 -16.20 10.87 -9.54
N TRP A 470 -17.06 10.92 -8.51
CA TRP A 470 -17.22 9.78 -7.60
C TRP A 470 -17.81 8.53 -8.26
N ILE A 471 -18.82 8.69 -9.12
CA ILE A 471 -19.40 7.58 -9.87
C ILE A 471 -18.31 6.89 -10.68
N GLY A 472 -17.50 7.64 -11.44
CA GLY A 472 -16.40 7.06 -12.19
C GLY A 472 -15.32 6.43 -11.33
N PHE A 473 -14.93 7.10 -10.23
CA PHE A 473 -13.89 6.63 -9.32
C PHE A 473 -14.28 5.31 -8.63
N GLU A 474 -15.46 5.25 -8.02
CA GLU A 474 -15.95 4.04 -7.35
C GLU A 474 -16.27 2.92 -8.35
N HIS A 475 -16.74 3.26 -9.55
CA HIS A 475 -16.94 2.29 -10.62
C HIS A 475 -15.62 1.64 -11.07
N GLU A 476 -14.56 2.42 -11.28
CA GLU A 476 -13.23 1.88 -11.60
C GLU A 476 -12.69 0.98 -10.48
N ILE A 477 -12.92 1.33 -9.20
CA ILE A 477 -12.58 0.46 -8.06
C ILE A 477 -13.36 -0.86 -8.09
N MET A 478 -14.66 -0.84 -8.33
CA MET A 478 -15.48 -2.06 -8.39
C MET A 478 -15.05 -2.98 -9.54
N HIS A 479 -14.63 -2.40 -10.67
CA HIS A 479 -14.09 -3.15 -11.79
C HIS A 479 -12.68 -3.67 -11.56
N LEU A 480 -11.86 -2.97 -10.76
CA LEU A 480 -10.54 -3.45 -10.36
C LEU A 480 -10.65 -4.78 -9.59
N GLU A 481 -11.58 -4.85 -8.63
CA GLU A 481 -11.89 -6.08 -7.91
C GLU A 481 -12.44 -7.16 -8.86
N THR A 482 -13.28 -6.77 -9.82
CA THR A 482 -13.77 -7.69 -10.86
C THR A 482 -12.67 -8.32 -11.69
N LEU A 483 -11.73 -7.50 -12.15
CA LEU A 483 -10.61 -7.99 -12.93
C LEU A 483 -9.74 -8.93 -12.09
N LEU A 484 -9.43 -8.57 -10.84
CA LEU A 484 -8.59 -9.41 -10.00
C LEU A 484 -9.19 -10.80 -9.73
N TYR A 485 -10.49 -10.93 -9.47
CA TYR A 485 -11.06 -12.28 -9.32
C TYR A 485 -11.08 -13.08 -10.61
N MET A 486 -11.16 -12.43 -11.79
CA MET A 486 -10.95 -13.10 -13.08
C MET A 486 -9.50 -13.61 -13.19
N LEU A 487 -8.53 -12.80 -12.78
CA LEU A 487 -7.12 -13.16 -12.82
C LEU A 487 -6.79 -14.35 -11.92
N LEU A 488 -7.45 -14.49 -10.75
CA LEU A 488 -7.32 -15.68 -9.90
C LEU A 488 -7.70 -17.00 -10.61
N GLN A 489 -8.52 -16.94 -11.66
CA GLN A 489 -8.95 -18.11 -12.43
C GLN A 489 -7.99 -18.45 -13.58
N SER A 490 -7.03 -17.58 -13.90
CA SER A 490 -6.02 -17.82 -14.92
C SER A 490 -4.72 -18.34 -14.30
N ASP A 491 -4.11 -19.35 -14.91
CA ASP A 491 -2.77 -19.85 -14.56
C ASP A 491 -1.64 -19.01 -15.16
N LYS A 492 -1.98 -18.05 -16.03
CA LYS A 492 -1.03 -17.17 -16.72
C LYS A 492 -0.92 -15.77 -16.10
N THR A 493 -1.71 -15.49 -15.07
CA THR A 493 -1.63 -14.23 -14.32
C THR A 493 -0.25 -14.10 -13.67
N LEU A 494 0.38 -12.95 -13.87
CA LEU A 494 1.62 -12.59 -13.19
C LEU A 494 1.29 -11.96 -11.83
N PRO A 495 2.08 -12.26 -10.79
CA PRO A 495 1.85 -11.67 -9.48
C PRO A 495 2.15 -10.16 -9.48
N PRO A 496 1.55 -9.38 -8.55
CA PRO A 496 1.82 -7.94 -8.42
C PRO A 496 3.28 -7.64 -8.09
N SER A 497 3.99 -8.64 -7.55
CA SER A 497 5.42 -8.62 -7.31
C SER A 497 5.98 -10.02 -7.56
N LYS A 498 7.24 -10.12 -8.01
CA LYS A 498 7.95 -11.41 -8.11
C LYS A 498 8.16 -12.07 -6.74
N PHE A 499 8.16 -11.26 -5.68
CA PHE A 499 8.34 -11.72 -4.31
C PHE A 499 7.01 -12.17 -3.72
N LYS A 500 7.00 -13.37 -3.17
CA LYS A 500 5.81 -13.96 -2.56
C LYS A 500 5.84 -13.72 -1.05
N PRO A 501 4.68 -13.44 -0.42
CA PRO A 501 4.57 -13.45 1.04
C PRO A 501 5.03 -14.79 1.63
N ASP A 502 5.59 -14.75 2.85
CA ASP A 502 5.93 -15.95 3.62
C ASP A 502 4.68 -16.62 4.18
N PHE A 503 3.97 -17.36 3.32
CA PHE A 503 2.74 -18.04 3.69
C PHE A 503 2.97 -19.12 4.76
N GLU A 504 4.16 -19.71 4.86
CA GLU A 504 4.48 -20.72 5.88
C GLU A 504 4.64 -20.08 7.27
N GLY A 505 5.39 -18.99 7.36
CA GLY A 505 5.52 -18.20 8.58
C GLY A 505 4.19 -17.62 9.02
N MET A 506 3.40 -17.07 8.10
CA MET A 506 2.05 -16.56 8.39
C MET A 506 1.11 -17.65 8.92
N ALA A 507 1.13 -18.85 8.32
CA ALA A 507 0.33 -19.98 8.80
C ALA A 507 0.75 -20.42 10.20
N SER A 508 2.05 -20.49 10.46
CA SER A 508 2.60 -20.86 11.77
C SER A 508 2.20 -19.87 12.87
N LEU A 509 2.26 -18.57 12.57
CA LEU A 509 1.80 -17.51 13.48
C LEU A 509 0.29 -17.60 13.72
N ALA A 510 -0.50 -17.88 12.69
CA ALA A 510 -1.95 -18.00 12.79
C ALA A 510 -2.39 -19.21 13.64
N GLU A 511 -1.66 -20.33 13.56
CA GLU A 511 -1.91 -21.50 14.39
C GLU A 511 -1.60 -21.22 15.87
N VAL A 512 -0.49 -20.52 16.16
CA VAL A 512 -0.14 -20.12 17.54
C VAL A 512 -1.15 -19.14 18.13
N ALA A 513 -1.66 -18.22 17.30
CA ALA A 513 -2.60 -17.18 17.74
C ALA A 513 -4.07 -17.64 17.74
N LYS A 514 -4.38 -18.85 17.23
CA LYS A 514 -5.75 -19.35 17.08
C LYS A 514 -6.46 -19.47 18.43
N VAL A 515 -7.67 -18.92 18.50
CA VAL A 515 -8.59 -19.07 19.63
C VAL A 515 -9.92 -19.68 19.17
N GLU A 516 -10.75 -20.13 20.12
CA GLU A 516 -12.08 -20.65 19.83
C GLU A 516 -12.99 -19.56 19.24
N ASN A 517 -13.88 -19.91 18.30
CA ASN A 517 -14.84 -18.97 17.71
C ASN A 517 -16.10 -18.88 18.59
N GLU A 518 -16.13 -17.88 19.46
CA GLU A 518 -17.17 -17.69 20.46
C GLU A 518 -18.47 -17.12 19.86
N TRP A 519 -19.57 -17.37 20.58
CA TRP A 519 -20.88 -16.79 20.28
C TRP A 519 -21.12 -15.56 21.15
N PHE A 520 -21.49 -14.46 20.51
CA PHE A 520 -21.79 -13.17 21.14
C PHE A 520 -23.29 -12.89 21.10
N ASP A 521 -23.84 -12.39 22.21
CA ASP A 521 -25.21 -11.89 22.27
C ASP A 521 -25.26 -10.49 21.64
N ILE A 522 -26.02 -10.35 20.55
CA ILE A 522 -26.30 -9.07 19.92
C ILE A 522 -27.64 -8.57 20.47
N PRO A 523 -27.67 -7.44 21.20
CA PRO A 523 -28.90 -6.92 21.77
C PRO A 523 -29.84 -6.43 20.66
N GLU A 524 -31.12 -6.27 21.01
CA GLU A 524 -32.06 -5.55 20.15
C GLU A 524 -31.56 -4.12 19.94
N GLN A 525 -31.56 -3.67 18.69
CA GLN A 525 -31.03 -2.35 18.31
C GLN A 525 -31.95 -1.67 17.30
N SER A 526 -32.18 -0.37 17.48
CA SER A 526 -32.74 0.49 16.43
C SER A 526 -31.59 1.11 15.66
N ILE A 527 -31.46 0.78 14.38
CA ILE A 527 -30.40 1.26 13.51
C ILE A 527 -30.98 2.09 12.36
N THR A 528 -30.22 3.09 11.92
CA THR A 528 -30.51 3.84 10.69
C THR A 528 -29.67 3.29 9.56
N ILE A 529 -30.32 2.98 8.44
CA ILE A 529 -29.71 2.45 7.22
C ILE A 529 -29.88 3.47 6.11
N GLY A 530 -28.80 3.78 5.40
CA GLY A 530 -28.81 4.66 4.24
C GLY A 530 -28.31 6.07 4.54
N LEU A 531 -28.25 6.89 3.49
CA LEU A 531 -27.64 8.22 3.46
C LEU A 531 -28.63 9.24 2.90
N ASN A 532 -28.62 10.45 3.46
CA ASN A 532 -29.33 11.58 2.87
C ASN A 532 -28.43 12.33 1.87
N ASP A 533 -28.54 11.99 0.59
CA ASP A 533 -27.78 12.65 -0.50
C ASP A 533 -28.70 12.84 -1.73
N PRO A 534 -29.55 13.89 -1.73
CA PRO A 534 -30.59 14.06 -2.75
C PRO A 534 -30.00 14.28 -4.15
N GLU A 535 -30.65 13.73 -5.17
CA GLU A 535 -30.19 13.79 -6.58
C GLU A 535 -30.42 15.15 -7.25
N ASP A 536 -31.32 15.98 -6.72
CA ASP A 536 -31.40 17.39 -7.09
C ASP A 536 -30.30 18.16 -6.34
N ASN A 537 -29.66 19.11 -7.02
CA ASN A 537 -28.55 19.89 -6.46
C ASN A 537 -28.97 20.82 -5.30
N SER A 538 -30.08 20.53 -4.62
CA SER A 538 -30.68 21.26 -3.50
C SER A 538 -30.03 20.93 -2.14
N GLY A 539 -29.39 19.78 -2.00
CA GLY A 539 -28.59 19.40 -0.83
C GLY A 539 -27.22 20.08 -0.77
N GLY A 540 -26.64 20.16 0.43
CA GLY A 540 -25.27 20.69 0.65
C GLY A 540 -24.16 19.79 0.11
N ASP A 541 -22.89 20.18 0.33
CA ASP A 541 -21.69 19.45 -0.11
C ASP A 541 -21.42 18.22 0.79
N GLY A 542 -22.40 17.31 0.87
CA GLY A 542 -22.29 16.04 1.61
C GLY A 542 -21.49 14.97 0.86
N HIS A 543 -21.27 13.84 1.52
CA HIS A 543 -20.62 12.69 0.89
C HIS A 543 -21.54 12.05 -0.19
N PHE A 544 -20.91 11.53 -1.24
CA PHE A 544 -21.59 10.77 -2.28
C PHE A 544 -22.03 9.39 -1.75
N GLY A 545 -23.27 9.00 -2.08
CA GLY A 545 -23.75 7.62 -2.01
C GLY A 545 -24.43 7.19 -3.31
N TRP A 546 -24.47 5.89 -3.56
CA TRP A 546 -25.23 5.28 -4.65
C TRP A 546 -26.73 5.36 -4.40
N ASP A 547 -27.54 5.16 -5.45
CA ASP A 547 -29.00 5.25 -5.34
C ASP A 547 -29.60 4.20 -4.38
N ASN A 548 -29.01 3.00 -4.32
CA ASN A 548 -29.39 1.95 -3.37
C ASN A 548 -29.06 2.25 -1.90
N GLU A 549 -28.34 3.34 -1.63
CA GLU A 549 -28.03 3.81 -0.28
C GLU A 549 -29.08 4.83 0.20
N LYS A 550 -30.08 5.18 -0.60
CA LYS A 550 -30.97 6.34 -0.36
C LYS A 550 -32.44 6.01 -0.58
N PRO A 551 -33.38 6.60 0.17
CA PRO A 551 -33.19 7.48 1.34
C PRO A 551 -32.82 6.70 2.63
N PRO A 552 -32.46 7.40 3.72
CA PRO A 552 -32.27 6.77 5.02
C PRO A 552 -33.60 6.21 5.57
N ARG A 553 -33.51 5.07 6.27
CA ARG A 553 -34.64 4.37 6.90
C ARG A 553 -34.24 3.81 8.26
N ASN A 554 -35.18 3.81 9.21
CA ASN A 554 -34.98 3.23 10.53
C ASN A 554 -35.52 1.81 10.59
N VAL A 555 -34.75 0.91 11.18
CA VAL A 555 -35.14 -0.50 11.36
C VAL A 555 -34.83 -0.93 12.79
N VAL A 556 -35.76 -1.66 13.40
CA VAL A 556 -35.54 -2.34 14.67
C VAL A 556 -35.13 -3.78 14.38
N VAL A 557 -33.96 -4.17 14.86
CA VAL A 557 -33.40 -5.51 14.71
C VAL A 557 -33.53 -6.23 16.05
N PRO A 558 -34.29 -7.33 16.14
CA PRO A 558 -34.41 -8.13 17.36
C PRO A 558 -33.06 -8.63 17.87
N ALA A 559 -33.00 -9.08 19.12
CA ALA A 559 -31.81 -9.70 19.68
C ALA A 559 -31.55 -11.09 19.07
N PHE A 560 -30.28 -11.44 18.83
CA PHE A 560 -29.84 -12.72 18.26
C PHE A 560 -28.40 -13.04 18.72
N LYS A 561 -27.86 -14.20 18.34
CA LYS A 561 -26.44 -14.54 18.57
C LYS A 561 -25.64 -14.55 17.29
N ALA A 562 -24.41 -14.04 17.33
CA ALA A 562 -23.48 -14.06 16.21
C ALA A 562 -22.15 -14.70 16.59
N GLN A 563 -21.54 -15.45 15.69
CA GLN A 563 -20.15 -15.87 15.86
C GLN A 563 -19.18 -14.71 15.69
N ALA A 564 -18.03 -14.78 16.37
CA ALA A 564 -17.04 -13.71 16.42
C ALA A 564 -16.43 -13.37 15.06
N ARG A 565 -16.19 -14.36 14.20
CA ARG A 565 -15.46 -14.23 12.92
C ARG A 565 -16.13 -14.96 11.75
N ALA A 566 -15.64 -14.70 10.55
CA ALA A 566 -15.98 -15.44 9.33
C ALA A 566 -15.68 -16.95 9.43
N LEU A 567 -16.41 -17.76 8.67
CA LEU A 567 -16.07 -19.16 8.40
C LEU A 567 -14.69 -19.25 7.73
N THR A 568 -13.87 -20.20 8.17
CA THR A 568 -12.54 -20.41 7.59
C THR A 568 -12.51 -21.50 6.52
N ASN A 569 -11.40 -21.58 5.78
CA ASN A 569 -11.13 -22.73 4.92
C ASN A 569 -11.11 -24.05 5.70
N GLU A 570 -10.66 -24.05 6.96
CA GLU A 570 -10.74 -25.23 7.84
C GLU A 570 -12.20 -25.63 8.12
N ASP A 571 -13.05 -24.67 8.47
CA ASP A 571 -14.48 -24.91 8.74
C ASP A 571 -15.17 -25.53 7.51
N TYR A 572 -14.90 -24.97 6.33
CA TYR A 572 -15.48 -25.44 5.06
C TYR A 572 -14.90 -26.78 4.60
N ALA A 573 -13.59 -27.01 4.79
CA ALA A 573 -12.96 -28.30 4.49
C ALA A 573 -13.60 -29.43 5.28
N ARG A 574 -13.91 -29.21 6.58
CA ARG A 574 -14.55 -30.22 7.43
C ARG A 574 -15.96 -30.54 6.96
N TYR A 575 -16.71 -29.50 6.57
CA TYR A 575 -18.04 -29.67 5.96
C TYR A 575 -17.97 -30.57 4.72
N LEU A 576 -17.07 -30.27 3.78
CA LEU A 576 -16.93 -31.04 2.54
C LEU A 576 -16.48 -32.49 2.80
N GLU A 577 -15.49 -32.71 3.65
CA GLU A 577 -14.97 -34.06 3.96
C GLU A 577 -16.04 -34.94 4.62
N GLN A 578 -16.79 -34.40 5.59
CA GLN A 578 -17.79 -35.15 6.35
C GLN A 578 -19.11 -35.37 5.58
N THR A 579 -19.46 -34.46 4.68
CA THR A 579 -20.62 -34.63 3.80
C THR A 579 -20.29 -35.44 2.54
N HIS A 580 -19.03 -35.82 2.36
CA HIS A 580 -18.51 -36.49 1.17
C HIS A 580 -18.82 -35.72 -0.13
N SER A 581 -18.83 -34.39 -0.05
CA SER A 581 -19.02 -33.53 -1.22
C SER A 581 -17.76 -33.52 -2.07
N SER A 582 -17.91 -33.79 -3.37
CA SER A 582 -16.79 -33.74 -4.33
C SER A 582 -16.57 -32.35 -4.94
N SER A 583 -17.47 -31.39 -4.68
CA SER A 583 -17.36 -30.05 -5.25
C SER A 583 -16.55 -29.15 -4.33
N ILE A 584 -15.44 -28.63 -4.83
CA ILE A 584 -14.64 -27.60 -4.17
C ILE A 584 -15.05 -26.21 -4.68
N PRO A 585 -14.89 -25.14 -3.88
CA PRO A 585 -15.29 -23.81 -4.30
C PRO A 585 -14.34 -23.27 -5.38
N ALA A 586 -14.79 -22.32 -6.20
CA ALA A 586 -13.96 -21.72 -7.26
C ALA A 586 -12.77 -20.91 -6.72
N SER A 587 -12.72 -20.63 -5.42
CA SER A 587 -11.57 -20.09 -4.71
C SER A 587 -10.45 -21.10 -4.51
N TRP A 588 -10.72 -22.40 -4.67
CA TRP A 588 -9.76 -23.48 -4.54
C TRP A 588 -9.35 -24.05 -5.91
N ALA A 589 -8.30 -24.85 -5.90
CA ALA A 589 -7.84 -25.66 -7.02
C ALA A 589 -7.39 -27.03 -6.50
N GLU A 590 -7.55 -28.06 -7.33
CA GLU A 590 -7.06 -29.41 -7.06
C GLU A 590 -6.07 -29.81 -8.15
N THR A 591 -4.88 -30.26 -7.75
CA THR A 591 -3.86 -30.77 -8.67
C THR A 591 -3.99 -32.28 -8.76
N THR A 592 -4.52 -32.78 -9.87
CA THR A 592 -4.57 -34.22 -10.13
C THR A 592 -3.16 -34.70 -10.50
N THR A 593 -2.66 -35.71 -9.79
CA THR A 593 -1.37 -36.37 -10.08
C THR A 593 -1.41 -37.26 -11.35
N ASN A 594 -2.31 -37.01 -12.30
CA ASN A 594 -2.34 -37.69 -13.59
C ASN A 594 -2.77 -36.74 -14.74
N PRO A 595 -1.93 -36.52 -15.77
CA PRO A 595 -2.25 -35.66 -16.90
C PRO A 595 -3.11 -36.44 -17.91
N SER A 596 -4.39 -36.59 -17.64
CA SER A 596 -5.35 -37.01 -18.66
C SER A 596 -6.78 -36.58 -18.29
N HIS A 597 -7.26 -35.59 -19.06
CA HIS A 597 -8.64 -35.15 -19.27
C HIS A 597 -9.16 -33.86 -18.62
N VAL A 598 -9.04 -32.78 -19.42
CA VAL A 598 -10.03 -31.75 -19.82
C VAL A 598 -10.94 -31.07 -18.77
N ASN A 599 -10.81 -29.73 -18.75
CA ASN A 599 -11.78 -28.74 -18.28
C ASN A 599 -13.24 -29.10 -18.65
N GLY A 600 -14.06 -29.34 -17.63
CA GLY A 600 -15.51 -29.51 -17.81
C GLY A 600 -16.24 -29.20 -16.52
N TYR A 601 -16.88 -28.03 -16.48
CA TYR A 601 -17.90 -27.69 -15.49
C TYR A 601 -18.89 -28.86 -15.33
N ARG A 602 -19.06 -29.35 -14.10
CA ARG A 602 -20.18 -30.22 -13.73
C ARG A 602 -21.05 -29.48 -12.72
N ASN A 603 -22.10 -28.84 -13.22
CA ASN A 603 -23.25 -28.46 -12.41
C ASN A 603 -24.06 -29.72 -12.08
N GLY A 604 -24.28 -29.97 -10.79
CA GLY A 604 -25.11 -31.07 -10.31
C GLY A 604 -25.31 -30.97 -8.81
N ILE A 605 -26.43 -30.34 -8.41
CA ILE A 605 -26.89 -30.25 -7.02
C ILE A 605 -27.39 -31.63 -6.59
N SER A 606 -26.86 -32.16 -5.49
CA SER A 606 -27.50 -33.25 -4.74
C SER A 606 -27.78 -32.79 -3.31
N ASN A 607 -29.04 -32.43 -3.04
CA ASN A 607 -29.56 -32.24 -1.69
C ASN A 607 -29.68 -33.62 -1.01
N GLY A 608 -28.75 -33.93 -0.13
CA GLY A 608 -28.88 -35.02 0.84
C GLY A 608 -29.03 -34.43 2.24
N ASP A 609 -30.24 -34.47 2.80
CA ASP A 609 -30.47 -34.14 4.21
C ASP A 609 -29.81 -35.21 5.09
N ALA A 610 -28.61 -34.93 5.59
CA ALA A 610 -27.98 -35.68 6.65
C ALA A 610 -28.18 -34.94 7.98
N ASN A 611 -29.05 -35.49 8.84
CA ASN A 611 -29.22 -35.04 10.23
C ASN A 611 -27.98 -35.41 11.05
N GLY A 612 -26.99 -34.52 11.10
CA GLY A 612 -25.80 -34.65 11.93
C GLY A 612 -25.87 -33.75 13.16
N HIS A 613 -26.26 -34.30 14.31
CA HIS A 613 -25.99 -33.66 15.59
C HIS A 613 -24.52 -33.84 15.95
N THR A 614 -23.70 -32.78 15.87
CA THR A 614 -22.35 -32.79 16.45
C THR A 614 -22.03 -31.45 17.12
N GLY A 615 -22.05 -31.43 18.45
CA GLY A 615 -21.38 -30.41 19.24
C GLY A 615 -19.86 -30.67 19.29
N HIS A 616 -19.08 -29.60 19.13
CA HIS A 616 -17.66 -29.35 19.47
C HIS A 616 -16.55 -30.43 19.25
N ASN A 617 -16.84 -31.65 18.80
CA ASN A 617 -15.84 -32.72 18.58
C ASN A 617 -15.94 -33.32 17.16
N SER A 618 -15.81 -32.48 16.13
CA SER A 618 -15.52 -32.99 14.78
C SER A 618 -14.09 -33.57 14.74
N PRO A 619 -13.87 -34.74 14.11
CA PRO A 619 -12.53 -35.27 13.92
C PRO A 619 -11.66 -34.28 13.12
N PRO A 620 -10.33 -34.25 13.37
CA PRO A 620 -9.42 -33.42 12.60
C PRO A 620 -9.43 -33.81 11.12
N LEU A 621 -9.19 -32.83 10.24
CA LEU A 621 -9.05 -33.04 8.80
C LEU A 621 -7.98 -34.09 8.51
N THR A 622 -8.26 -35.01 7.59
CA THR A 622 -7.24 -35.99 7.20
C THR A 622 -6.15 -35.33 6.34
N GLN A 623 -4.89 -35.73 6.53
CA GLN A 623 -3.79 -35.26 5.67
C GLN A 623 -4.05 -35.58 4.19
N ALA A 624 -4.60 -36.77 3.93
CA ALA A 624 -5.00 -37.20 2.59
C ALA A 624 -6.04 -36.28 1.93
N TYR A 625 -6.94 -35.67 2.72
CA TYR A 625 -7.91 -34.72 2.18
C TYR A 625 -7.26 -33.38 1.77
N LEU A 626 -6.31 -32.90 2.58
CA LEU A 626 -5.60 -31.64 2.35
C LEU A 626 -4.59 -31.72 1.20
N GLU A 627 -4.02 -32.89 0.94
CA GLU A 627 -3.08 -33.13 -0.15
C GLU A 627 -3.70 -32.78 -1.52
N GLY A 628 -2.93 -32.12 -2.37
CA GLY A 628 -3.35 -31.72 -3.72
C GLY A 628 -4.32 -30.54 -3.80
N LYS A 629 -4.85 -30.04 -2.69
CA LYS A 629 -5.75 -28.87 -2.64
C LYS A 629 -4.99 -27.58 -2.32
N SER A 630 -5.35 -26.50 -3.00
CA SER A 630 -4.76 -25.17 -2.83
C SER A 630 -5.82 -24.08 -2.93
N VAL A 631 -5.57 -22.95 -2.30
CA VAL A 631 -6.34 -21.71 -2.46
C VAL A 631 -5.70 -20.88 -3.57
N ARG A 632 -6.54 -20.32 -4.45
CA ARG A 632 -6.11 -19.42 -5.53
C ARG A 632 -5.82 -18.04 -4.98
N THR A 633 -4.67 -17.49 -5.33
CA THR A 633 -4.27 -16.12 -4.98
C THR A 633 -3.62 -15.45 -6.20
N VAL A 634 -3.43 -14.13 -6.15
CA VAL A 634 -2.64 -13.42 -7.17
C VAL A 634 -1.17 -13.83 -7.20
N TYR A 635 -0.68 -14.55 -6.18
CA TYR A 635 0.68 -15.11 -6.12
C TYR A 635 0.76 -16.56 -6.61
N GLY A 636 -0.33 -17.07 -7.20
CA GLY A 636 -0.53 -18.44 -7.61
C GLY A 636 -1.22 -19.30 -6.53
N LEU A 637 -1.04 -20.61 -6.62
CA LEU A 637 -1.66 -21.57 -5.71
C LEU A 637 -0.91 -21.60 -4.37
N VAL A 638 -1.66 -21.39 -3.28
CA VAL A 638 -1.18 -21.56 -1.90
C VAL A 638 -1.76 -22.87 -1.36
N PRO A 639 -0.94 -23.84 -0.91
CA PRO A 639 -1.44 -25.11 -0.36
C PRO A 639 -2.51 -24.89 0.71
N LEU A 640 -3.61 -25.64 0.66
CA LEU A 640 -4.75 -25.46 1.57
C LEU A 640 -4.33 -25.56 3.04
N LYS A 641 -3.36 -26.43 3.35
CA LYS A 641 -2.75 -26.57 4.69
C LYS A 641 -2.15 -25.28 5.26
N LEU A 642 -1.71 -24.34 4.41
CA LEU A 642 -1.17 -23.04 4.82
C LEU A 642 -2.26 -21.95 4.92
N ALA A 643 -3.43 -22.19 4.34
CA ALA A 643 -4.53 -21.23 4.25
C ALA A 643 -5.74 -21.60 5.13
N LEU A 644 -5.61 -22.61 6.01
CA LEU A 644 -6.69 -23.12 6.86
C LEU A 644 -7.36 -22.04 7.73
N HIS A 645 -6.58 -21.06 8.18
CA HIS A 645 -7.03 -19.99 9.06
C HIS A 645 -7.62 -18.78 8.34
N TRP A 646 -7.52 -18.73 7.00
CA TRP A 646 -8.10 -17.67 6.19
C TRP A 646 -9.61 -17.85 6.07
N PRO A 647 -10.37 -16.77 5.84
CA PRO A 647 -11.77 -16.89 5.50
C PRO A 647 -11.93 -17.71 4.21
N VAL A 648 -12.92 -18.60 4.17
CA VAL A 648 -13.35 -19.19 2.91
C VAL A 648 -14.19 -18.15 2.15
N PHE A 649 -14.04 -18.09 0.83
CA PHE A 649 -14.96 -17.35 -0.04
C PHE A 649 -15.49 -18.28 -1.13
N ALA A 650 -16.80 -18.22 -1.33
CA ALA A 650 -17.58 -19.09 -2.21
C ALA A 650 -18.96 -18.45 -2.47
N SER A 651 -19.80 -19.07 -3.30
CA SER A 651 -21.17 -18.58 -3.50
C SER A 651 -22.01 -18.64 -2.22
N TYR A 652 -23.10 -17.87 -2.18
CA TYR A 652 -24.03 -17.90 -1.06
C TYR A 652 -24.60 -19.31 -0.85
N ASP A 653 -24.98 -20.00 -1.92
CA ASP A 653 -25.58 -21.34 -1.83
C ASP A 653 -24.61 -22.39 -1.26
N GLU A 654 -23.32 -22.31 -1.61
CA GLU A 654 -22.26 -23.15 -1.04
C GLU A 654 -22.09 -22.91 0.47
N LEU A 655 -22.04 -21.65 0.89
CA LEU A 655 -21.81 -21.28 2.29
C LEU A 655 -23.06 -21.45 3.17
N ALA A 656 -24.26 -21.29 2.60
CA ALA A 656 -25.51 -21.55 3.29
C ALA A 656 -25.65 -23.03 3.67
N GLY A 657 -25.21 -23.95 2.80
CA GLY A 657 -25.14 -25.38 3.11
C GLY A 657 -24.22 -25.67 4.29
N CYS A 658 -23.01 -25.08 4.28
CA CYS A 658 -22.06 -25.19 5.40
C CYS A 658 -22.62 -24.58 6.70
N ALA A 659 -23.27 -23.41 6.62
CA ALA A 659 -23.88 -22.76 7.77
C ALA A 659 -24.95 -23.63 8.43
N LYS A 660 -25.82 -24.24 7.62
CA LYS A 660 -26.84 -25.20 8.09
C LYS A 660 -26.20 -26.42 8.76
N TRP A 661 -25.15 -26.98 8.16
CA TRP A 661 -24.39 -28.10 8.76
C TRP A 661 -23.78 -27.74 10.11
N MET A 662 -23.29 -26.51 10.29
CA MET A 662 -22.80 -25.98 11.57
C MET A 662 -23.91 -25.52 12.53
N ASN A 663 -25.17 -25.92 12.26
CA ASN A 663 -26.35 -25.59 13.04
C ASN A 663 -26.56 -24.08 13.20
N GLY A 664 -26.23 -23.29 12.17
CA GLY A 664 -26.45 -21.84 12.13
C GLY A 664 -27.10 -21.40 10.82
N ARG A 665 -27.20 -20.09 10.62
CA ARG A 665 -27.61 -19.48 9.34
C ARG A 665 -26.75 -18.26 9.03
N ILE A 666 -26.78 -17.82 7.77
CA ILE A 666 -26.18 -16.55 7.35
C ILE A 666 -27.09 -15.40 7.85
N PRO A 667 -26.55 -14.29 8.37
CA PRO A 667 -27.34 -13.15 8.87
C PRO A 667 -28.13 -12.45 7.77
N THR A 668 -29.22 -11.79 8.15
CA THR A 668 -29.89 -10.84 7.26
C THR A 668 -29.04 -9.57 7.06
N PHE A 669 -29.40 -8.75 6.09
CA PHE A 669 -28.80 -7.45 5.86
C PHE A 669 -28.86 -6.57 7.13
N GLU A 670 -30.02 -6.51 7.77
CA GLU A 670 -30.27 -5.73 8.98
C GLU A 670 -29.49 -6.28 10.18
N GLU A 671 -29.43 -7.60 10.35
CA GLU A 671 -28.61 -8.24 11.40
C GLU A 671 -27.13 -7.94 11.23
N THR A 672 -26.62 -8.00 10.01
CA THR A 672 -25.21 -7.68 9.72
C THR A 672 -24.89 -6.22 10.08
N ARG A 673 -25.78 -5.28 9.73
CA ARG A 673 -25.65 -3.87 10.14
C ARG A 673 -25.74 -3.69 11.66
N SER A 674 -26.59 -4.47 12.33
CA SER A 674 -26.72 -4.49 13.79
C SER A 674 -25.42 -4.97 14.47
N ILE A 675 -24.76 -6.01 13.93
CA ILE A 675 -23.43 -6.46 14.38
C ILE A 675 -22.41 -5.32 14.26
N TYR A 676 -22.33 -4.69 13.09
CA TYR A 676 -21.36 -3.62 12.83
C TYR A 676 -21.58 -2.43 13.79
N SER A 677 -22.83 -2.01 13.97
CA SER A 677 -23.19 -0.94 14.89
C SER A 677 -22.85 -1.29 16.35
N HIS A 678 -23.07 -2.54 16.76
CA HIS A 678 -22.73 -3.03 18.08
C HIS A 678 -21.21 -2.95 18.34
N VAL A 679 -20.40 -3.45 17.40
CA VAL A 679 -18.93 -3.43 17.49
C VAL A 679 -18.39 -2.00 17.53
N ASP A 680 -18.90 -1.10 16.71
CA ASP A 680 -18.52 0.32 16.75
C ASP A 680 -18.85 0.95 18.11
N GLY A 681 -20.02 0.63 18.68
CA GLY A 681 -20.41 1.07 20.01
C GLY A 681 -19.51 0.54 21.14
N LEU A 682 -19.01 -0.69 21.02
CA LEU A 682 -18.04 -1.26 21.96
C LEU A 682 -16.69 -0.53 21.89
N LYS A 683 -16.18 -0.28 20.68
CA LYS A 683 -14.92 0.45 20.47
C LYS A 683 -14.95 1.87 21.06
N LEU A 684 -16.07 2.57 20.91
CA LEU A 684 -16.25 3.91 21.48
C LEU A 684 -16.18 3.89 23.01
N LYS A 685 -16.85 2.93 23.65
CA LYS A 685 -16.81 2.76 25.11
C LYS A 685 -15.41 2.44 25.62
N GLU A 686 -14.66 1.60 24.91
CA GLU A 686 -13.27 1.29 25.24
C GLU A 686 -12.38 2.53 25.16
N ALA A 687 -12.50 3.33 24.09
CA ALA A 687 -11.75 4.56 23.91
C ALA A 687 -12.03 5.59 25.02
N GLU A 688 -13.29 5.78 25.38
CA GLU A 688 -13.71 6.66 26.50
C GLU A 688 -13.11 6.20 27.84
N GLN A 689 -13.10 4.89 28.12
CA GLN A 689 -12.51 4.34 29.34
C GLN A 689 -10.98 4.52 29.38
N HIS A 690 -10.30 4.44 28.25
CA HIS A 690 -8.86 4.69 28.16
C HIS A 690 -8.52 6.17 28.39
N LEU A 691 -9.28 7.10 27.79
CA LEU A 691 -9.15 8.55 28.00
C LEU A 691 -9.45 8.96 29.45
N GLY A 692 -10.44 8.34 30.09
CA GLY A 692 -10.77 8.59 31.50
C GLY A 692 -9.68 8.14 32.49
N LYS A 693 -8.77 7.24 32.08
CA LYS A 693 -7.64 6.76 32.90
C LYS A 693 -6.37 7.58 32.73
N THR A 694 -6.23 8.38 31.68
CA THR A 694 -4.99 9.10 31.32
C THR A 694 -4.98 10.60 31.60
N VAL A 695 -6.02 11.17 32.23
CA VAL A 695 -6.05 12.60 32.56
C VAL A 695 -5.97 12.86 34.07
N PRO A 696 -4.82 13.30 34.63
CA PRO A 696 -4.80 14.10 35.84
C PRO A 696 -5.25 15.52 35.48
N ALA A 697 -6.12 16.09 36.31
CA ALA A 697 -6.67 17.43 36.13
C ALA A 697 -5.57 18.51 36.00
N VAL A 698 -5.41 19.08 34.80
CA VAL A 698 -4.79 20.39 34.59
C VAL A 698 -5.56 21.12 33.48
N ASN A 699 -6.16 22.25 33.84
CA ASN A 699 -6.77 23.19 32.90
C ASN A 699 -5.69 23.80 32.00
N GLY A 700 -5.82 23.62 30.68
CA GLY A 700 -4.98 24.32 29.70
C GLY A 700 -5.23 23.85 28.27
N TYR A 701 -6.14 24.54 27.58
CA TYR A 701 -6.31 24.61 26.12
C TYR A 701 -5.95 23.35 25.29
N VAL A 702 -6.94 22.46 25.13
CA VAL A 702 -7.05 21.61 23.93
C VAL A 702 -8.50 21.73 23.43
N THR A 703 -8.63 22.02 22.14
CA THR A 703 -9.85 22.38 21.41
C THR A 703 -10.96 21.33 21.62
N ARG A 704 -12.03 21.76 22.30
CA ARG A 704 -13.19 20.97 22.67
C ARG A 704 -14.30 21.20 21.64
N ALA A 705 -14.55 20.22 20.77
CA ALA A 705 -15.75 20.16 19.94
C ALA A 705 -16.50 18.85 20.26
N LEU A 706 -17.18 18.85 21.41
CA LEU A 706 -18.11 17.79 21.82
C LEU A 706 -19.29 18.50 22.48
N VAL A 707 -20.42 18.62 21.78
CA VAL A 707 -21.67 19.12 22.37
C VAL A 707 -22.60 17.91 22.52
N ILE A 708 -22.66 17.36 23.74
CA ILE A 708 -23.75 16.48 24.17
C ILE A 708 -24.66 17.35 25.04
N HIS A 709 -25.92 17.50 24.63
CA HIS A 709 -26.96 18.14 25.43
C HIS A 709 -27.25 17.31 26.69
N LEU A 710 -26.80 17.79 27.84
CA LEU A 710 -27.32 17.37 29.14
C LEU A 710 -28.49 18.28 29.50
N VAL A 711 -29.70 17.71 29.50
CA VAL A 711 -30.89 18.31 30.08
C VAL A 711 -30.68 18.43 31.60
N ASN A 712 -30.78 19.64 32.13
CA ASN A 712 -30.94 19.89 33.57
C ASN A 712 -32.03 20.95 33.75
N ASP A 713 -32.98 20.63 34.62
CA ASP A 713 -34.20 21.39 34.88
C ASP A 713 -33.94 22.82 35.39
N GLY A 714 -34.62 23.77 34.74
CA GLY A 714 -35.13 25.01 35.33
C GLY A 714 -34.19 26.21 35.37
N VAL A 715 -34.22 27.04 34.33
CA VAL A 715 -34.34 28.53 34.37
C VAL A 715 -34.91 29.00 33.00
N GLU A 716 -35.79 29.99 33.02
CA GLU A 716 -36.59 30.54 31.90
C GLU A 716 -35.83 30.97 30.63
N GLU A 717 -36.53 30.81 29.51
CA GLU A 717 -36.10 31.01 28.13
C GLU A 717 -35.85 32.47 27.73
N SER A 718 -34.91 32.65 26.79
CA SER A 718 -35.02 33.64 25.71
C SER A 718 -34.46 33.00 24.43
N PRO A 719 -35.12 33.08 23.27
CA PRO A 719 -34.87 32.17 22.16
C PRO A 719 -33.63 32.61 21.36
N PRO A 720 -32.71 31.70 20.97
CA PRO A 720 -31.76 32.01 19.93
C PRO A 720 -32.38 31.74 18.55
N SER A 721 -32.18 32.71 17.68
CA SER A 721 -32.38 32.71 16.24
C SER A 721 -31.81 31.47 15.54
N GLN A 722 -32.58 30.96 14.58
CA GLN A 722 -32.28 29.90 13.61
C GLN A 722 -30.80 29.58 13.39
N ALA A 723 -30.38 28.38 13.80
CA ALA A 723 -29.15 27.76 13.31
C ALA A 723 -29.44 26.97 12.03
N CYS A 724 -28.71 27.29 10.97
CA CYS A 724 -28.60 26.45 9.77
C CYS A 724 -28.00 25.09 10.16
N GLN A 725 -28.73 24.01 9.88
CA GLN A 725 -28.19 22.65 9.87
C GLN A 725 -27.46 22.41 8.54
N SER A 726 -26.16 22.13 8.58
CA SER A 726 -25.50 21.32 7.53
C SER A 726 -24.09 20.90 7.97
N GLY A 727 -23.83 19.58 7.93
CA GLY A 727 -22.53 18.96 8.13
C GLY A 727 -22.58 17.78 9.11
N GLU A 728 -23.04 16.60 8.66
CA GLU A 728 -22.71 15.34 9.36
C GLU A 728 -21.18 15.19 9.36
N SER A 729 -20.60 14.85 10.51
CA SER A 729 -19.14 14.71 10.59
C SER A 729 -18.70 13.46 9.81
N SER A 730 -17.58 13.53 9.09
CA SER A 730 -17.06 12.40 8.31
C SER A 730 -16.81 11.13 9.15
N GLN A 731 -16.66 11.29 10.48
CA GLN A 731 -16.50 10.18 11.43
C GLN A 731 -17.79 9.40 11.71
N GLU A 732 -18.97 9.97 11.44
CA GLU A 732 -20.25 9.27 11.65
C GLU A 732 -20.54 8.27 10.52
N LEU A 733 -20.25 8.62 9.27
CA LEU A 733 -20.53 7.80 8.08
C LEU A 733 -19.48 6.72 7.79
N PHE A 734 -18.21 6.98 8.14
CA PHE A 734 -17.08 6.11 7.79
C PHE A 734 -16.46 5.48 9.04
N THR A 735 -16.12 4.18 8.96
CA THR A 735 -15.44 3.47 10.07
C THR A 735 -13.91 3.48 9.90
N ASN A 736 -13.17 3.43 11.01
CA ASN A 736 -11.72 3.29 10.96
C ASN A 736 -11.32 1.85 10.60
N LEU A 737 -10.48 1.71 9.58
CA LEU A 737 -10.10 0.45 8.96
C LEU A 737 -8.64 0.04 9.23
N GLU A 738 -7.94 0.67 10.17
CA GLU A 738 -6.52 0.42 10.44
C GLU A 738 -6.19 -1.07 10.66
N ASN A 739 -7.08 -1.78 11.35
CA ASN A 739 -6.93 -3.21 11.64
C ASN A 739 -7.55 -4.12 10.57
N ALA A 740 -8.33 -3.58 9.62
CA ALA A 740 -8.96 -4.35 8.57
C ALA A 740 -7.96 -4.71 7.45
N ASN A 741 -8.24 -5.80 6.73
CA ASN A 741 -7.51 -6.19 5.53
C ASN A 741 -8.25 -5.70 4.29
N VAL A 742 -8.06 -4.43 3.94
CA VAL A 742 -8.70 -3.75 2.80
C VAL A 742 -7.69 -2.85 2.09
N GLY A 743 -8.05 -2.32 0.91
CA GLY A 743 -7.28 -1.30 0.22
C GLY A 743 -5.86 -1.74 -0.14
N PHE A 744 -5.65 -3.01 -0.51
CA PHE A 744 -4.35 -3.59 -0.86
C PHE A 744 -3.31 -3.57 0.27
N LYS A 745 -3.75 -3.52 1.54
CA LYS A 745 -2.86 -3.75 2.70
C LYS A 745 -2.14 -5.09 2.58
N HIS A 746 -2.87 -6.13 2.16
CA HIS A 746 -2.33 -7.36 1.61
C HIS A 746 -3.02 -7.66 0.27
N TRP A 747 -2.34 -8.38 -0.59
CA TRP A 747 -2.87 -8.82 -1.89
C TRP A 747 -3.50 -10.23 -1.81
N HIS A 748 -3.96 -10.61 -0.63
CA HIS A 748 -4.57 -11.92 -0.34
C HIS A 748 -5.39 -11.87 0.96
N PRO A 749 -6.28 -12.84 1.21
CA PRO A 749 -6.94 -13.00 2.50
C PRO A 749 -5.95 -13.25 3.63
N VAL A 750 -6.29 -12.84 4.85
CA VAL A 750 -5.49 -13.06 6.05
C VAL A 750 -6.24 -13.89 7.09
N ALA A 751 -5.50 -14.48 8.03
CA ALA A 751 -6.08 -15.32 9.07
C ALA A 751 -7.05 -14.53 9.98
N VAL A 752 -8.18 -15.15 10.32
CA VAL A 752 -9.23 -14.56 11.19
C VAL A 752 -9.32 -15.26 12.54
N THR A 753 -8.60 -16.37 12.73
CA THR A 753 -8.73 -17.25 13.91
C THR A 753 -8.21 -16.64 15.20
N ALA A 754 -7.36 -15.61 15.13
CA ALA A 754 -6.89 -14.87 16.31
C ALA A 754 -7.99 -14.01 16.96
N ASN A 755 -9.06 -13.71 16.22
CA ASN A 755 -10.18 -12.87 16.68
C ASN A 755 -11.40 -13.71 17.11
N GLY A 756 -11.25 -15.01 17.35
CA GLY A 756 -12.40 -15.87 17.73
C GLY A 756 -13.07 -15.48 19.05
N ASN A 757 -12.37 -14.78 19.94
CA ASN A 757 -12.88 -14.25 21.21
C ASN A 757 -13.20 -12.74 21.13
N LYS A 758 -13.29 -12.17 19.93
CA LYS A 758 -13.60 -10.76 19.70
C LYS A 758 -14.52 -10.62 18.49
N LEU A 759 -15.71 -10.06 18.71
CA LEU A 759 -16.67 -9.85 17.62
C LEU A 759 -16.12 -8.91 16.53
N ALA A 760 -15.88 -9.47 15.34
CA ALA A 760 -15.42 -8.77 14.16
C ALA A 760 -16.52 -7.85 13.60
N GLY A 761 -16.16 -6.59 13.33
CA GLY A 761 -17.06 -5.58 12.79
C GLY A 761 -16.97 -5.41 11.28
N GLN A 762 -17.35 -4.23 10.79
CA GLN A 762 -17.32 -3.90 9.36
C GLN A 762 -15.92 -4.09 8.76
N ALA A 763 -15.85 -4.80 7.63
CA ALA A 763 -14.63 -5.12 6.86
C ALA A 763 -13.56 -5.93 7.63
N ASP A 764 -13.91 -6.51 8.78
CA ASP A 764 -12.99 -7.27 9.64
C ASP A 764 -13.07 -8.79 9.38
N MET A 765 -13.44 -9.17 8.15
CA MET A 765 -13.67 -10.55 7.73
C MET A 765 -12.43 -11.22 7.12
N GLY A 766 -11.24 -10.66 7.35
CA GLY A 766 -9.98 -11.19 6.80
C GLY A 766 -9.72 -10.85 5.33
N GLY A 767 -10.49 -9.90 4.76
CA GLY A 767 -10.34 -9.47 3.36
C GLY A 767 -11.32 -10.12 2.39
N VAL A 768 -12.52 -10.49 2.85
CA VAL A 768 -13.64 -10.92 2.01
C VAL A 768 -14.91 -10.17 2.42
N TRP A 769 -15.83 -9.98 1.48
CA TRP A 769 -17.17 -9.48 1.78
C TRP A 769 -17.94 -10.45 2.70
N GLU A 770 -18.94 -9.96 3.42
CA GLU A 770 -19.84 -10.76 4.24
C GLU A 770 -21.17 -10.95 3.50
N TRP A 771 -21.49 -12.20 3.15
CA TRP A 771 -22.80 -12.56 2.62
C TRP A 771 -23.91 -12.29 3.62
N THR A 772 -25.04 -11.83 3.09
CA THR A 772 -26.30 -11.77 3.84
C THR A 772 -27.35 -12.67 3.19
N SER A 773 -28.34 -13.10 3.96
CA SER A 773 -29.48 -13.86 3.45
C SER A 773 -30.54 -13.01 2.77
N SER A 774 -30.37 -11.67 2.75
CA SER A 774 -31.35 -10.74 2.19
C SER A 774 -31.12 -10.53 0.70
N PRO A 775 -32.13 -10.73 -0.16
CA PRO A 775 -32.05 -10.34 -1.55
C PRO A 775 -32.02 -8.82 -1.70
N LEU A 776 -31.37 -8.32 -2.75
CA LEU A 776 -31.45 -6.92 -3.16
C LEU A 776 -32.87 -6.65 -3.66
N ALA A 777 -33.65 -5.89 -2.88
CA ALA A 777 -35.04 -5.60 -3.18
C ALA A 777 -35.31 -4.10 -3.17
N LYS A 778 -36.28 -3.67 -3.98
CA LYS A 778 -36.76 -2.29 -3.99
C LYS A 778 -37.43 -1.97 -2.65
N TYR A 779 -37.04 -0.84 -2.05
CA TYR A 779 -37.60 -0.34 -0.80
C TYR A 779 -38.34 0.99 -1.01
N GLU A 780 -39.13 1.38 0.01
CA GLU A 780 -39.91 2.62 -0.02
C GLU A 780 -39.01 3.85 -0.19
N GLY A 781 -39.37 4.73 -1.12
CA GLY A 781 -38.61 5.95 -1.40
C GLY A 781 -37.39 5.78 -2.32
N PHE A 782 -37.03 4.57 -2.75
CA PHE A 782 -35.96 4.37 -3.73
C PHE A 782 -36.29 5.06 -5.07
N GLU A 783 -35.34 5.86 -5.56
CA GLU A 783 -35.37 6.45 -6.90
C GLU A 783 -34.03 6.17 -7.62
N PRO A 784 -34.04 5.73 -8.88
CA PRO A 784 -32.82 5.49 -9.64
C PRO A 784 -32.07 6.80 -9.89
N MET A 785 -30.73 6.76 -9.81
CA MET A 785 -29.94 7.98 -10.04
C MET A 785 -30.01 8.47 -11.49
N LYS A 786 -30.00 9.80 -11.67
CA LYS A 786 -30.18 10.40 -13.01
C LYS A 786 -29.00 10.15 -13.96
N LEU A 787 -27.78 10.05 -13.44
CA LEU A 787 -26.57 9.87 -14.25
C LEU A 787 -26.42 8.42 -14.76
N TYR A 788 -26.83 7.45 -13.93
CA TYR A 788 -26.76 6.02 -14.23
C TYR A 788 -28.00 5.25 -13.73
N PRO A 789 -29.17 5.40 -14.38
CA PRO A 789 -30.44 4.87 -13.86
C PRO A 789 -30.51 3.34 -13.72
N ALA A 790 -29.76 2.63 -14.55
CA ALA A 790 -29.73 1.17 -14.60
C ALA A 790 -28.77 0.53 -13.57
N TYR A 791 -28.05 1.33 -12.77
CA TYR A 791 -27.02 0.82 -11.84
C TYR A 791 -27.59 -0.17 -10.82
N THR A 792 -28.67 0.19 -10.13
CA THR A 792 -29.32 -0.68 -9.14
C THR A 792 -30.62 -1.27 -9.67
N ALA A 793 -31.42 -0.48 -10.39
CA ALA A 793 -32.80 -0.83 -10.72
C ALA A 793 -32.95 -2.14 -11.50
N ASP A 794 -31.98 -2.46 -12.37
CA ASP A 794 -31.97 -3.67 -13.18
C ASP A 794 -31.77 -4.95 -12.34
N PHE A 795 -31.27 -4.82 -11.11
CA PHE A 795 -30.89 -5.95 -10.23
C PHE A 795 -31.92 -6.24 -9.12
N PHE A 796 -33.07 -5.57 -9.13
CA PHE A 796 -34.22 -5.94 -8.28
C PHE A 796 -34.97 -7.14 -8.85
N ASP A 797 -34.28 -8.27 -8.95
CA ASP A 797 -34.71 -9.47 -9.66
C ASP A 797 -34.85 -10.72 -8.75
N GLU A 798 -34.69 -10.53 -7.44
CA GLU A 798 -34.71 -11.57 -6.39
C GLU A 798 -33.59 -12.64 -6.49
N LYS A 799 -32.64 -12.50 -7.42
CA LYS A 799 -31.51 -13.44 -7.60
C LYS A 799 -30.24 -12.98 -6.90
N HIS A 800 -30.13 -11.68 -6.70
CA HIS A 800 -28.96 -11.06 -6.11
C HIS A 800 -29.11 -10.94 -4.60
N ASN A 801 -28.15 -11.48 -3.85
CA ASN A 801 -28.08 -11.29 -2.40
C ASN A 801 -27.12 -10.15 -2.06
N ILE A 802 -27.44 -9.42 -1.01
CA ILE A 802 -26.62 -8.32 -0.50
C ILE A 802 -25.35 -8.87 0.14
N VAL A 803 -24.22 -8.23 -0.14
CA VAL A 803 -22.94 -8.44 0.55
C VAL A 803 -22.41 -7.12 1.12
N LEU A 804 -21.80 -7.18 2.30
CA LEU A 804 -21.36 -5.98 3.05
C LEU A 804 -19.89 -6.06 3.47
N GLY A 805 -19.33 -4.92 3.87
CA GLY A 805 -17.93 -4.81 4.29
C GLY A 805 -17.05 -4.49 3.09
N GLY A 806 -16.17 -5.40 2.71
CA GLY A 806 -15.22 -5.23 1.62
C GLY A 806 -14.22 -6.38 1.58
N SER A 807 -13.55 -6.57 0.46
CA SER A 807 -12.44 -7.49 0.33
C SER A 807 -11.08 -6.79 0.53
N TRP A 808 -10.01 -7.57 0.48
CA TRP A 808 -8.63 -7.05 0.52
C TRP A 808 -8.31 -6.07 -0.62
N ALA A 809 -9.03 -6.14 -1.75
CA ALA A 809 -8.87 -5.23 -2.88
C ALA A 809 -9.83 -4.02 -2.83
N THR A 810 -10.87 -4.06 -2.00
CA THR A 810 -11.86 -2.98 -1.95
C THR A 810 -11.24 -1.72 -1.34
N HIS A 811 -11.42 -0.59 -2.01
CA HIS A 811 -10.90 0.70 -1.53
C HIS A 811 -11.53 1.09 -0.17
N PRO A 812 -10.77 1.66 0.79
CA PRO A 812 -11.27 2.01 2.12
C PRO A 812 -12.50 2.94 2.13
N ARG A 813 -12.63 3.82 1.13
CA ARG A 813 -13.83 4.66 0.96
C ARG A 813 -15.11 3.85 0.70
N ILE A 814 -15.02 2.71 0.03
CA ILE A 814 -16.15 1.81 -0.18
C ILE A 814 -16.31 0.94 1.07
N ALA A 815 -15.23 0.25 1.46
CA ALA A 815 -15.28 -0.72 2.55
C ALA A 815 -15.66 -0.13 3.91
N GLY A 816 -15.26 1.12 4.16
CA GLY A 816 -15.50 1.84 5.39
C GLY A 816 -16.81 2.60 5.45
N ARG A 817 -17.52 2.77 4.31
CA ARG A 817 -18.80 3.50 4.29
C ARG A 817 -19.89 2.63 4.90
N LYS A 818 -20.51 3.11 5.99
CA LYS A 818 -21.56 2.37 6.72
C LYS A 818 -22.85 2.17 5.92
N THR A 819 -23.03 2.89 4.81
CA THR A 819 -24.24 2.81 3.98
C THR A 819 -24.04 1.99 2.71
N PHE A 820 -22.80 1.70 2.28
CA PHE A 820 -22.52 1.06 1.00
C PHE A 820 -23.12 -0.36 0.94
N VAL A 821 -23.78 -0.67 -0.18
CA VAL A 821 -24.44 -1.96 -0.44
C VAL A 821 -23.88 -2.54 -1.74
N ASN A 822 -23.29 -3.73 -1.66
CA ASN A 822 -22.87 -4.51 -2.81
C ASN A 822 -23.77 -5.74 -2.95
N TRP A 823 -23.74 -6.41 -4.11
CA TRP A 823 -24.58 -7.57 -4.37
C TRP A 823 -24.00 -8.48 -5.45
N TYR A 824 -24.35 -9.76 -5.39
CA TYR A 824 -24.00 -10.77 -6.38
C TYR A 824 -25.14 -11.79 -6.50
N GLN A 825 -25.27 -12.44 -7.67
CA GLN A 825 -26.19 -13.58 -7.81
C GLN A 825 -25.83 -14.66 -6.79
N ARG A 826 -26.82 -15.24 -6.11
CA ARG A 826 -26.66 -16.18 -4.99
C ARG A 826 -25.72 -17.37 -5.27
N ASN A 827 -25.70 -17.84 -6.51
CA ASN A 827 -24.94 -19.00 -6.97
C ASN A 827 -23.65 -18.59 -7.70
N TYR A 828 -23.28 -17.29 -7.74
CA TYR A 828 -22.08 -16.82 -8.40
C TYR A 828 -20.83 -17.27 -7.63
N PRO A 829 -20.00 -18.19 -8.17
CA PRO A 829 -18.98 -18.88 -7.38
C PRO A 829 -17.69 -18.06 -7.21
N TYR A 830 -17.53 -16.98 -7.98
CA TYR A 830 -16.28 -16.20 -8.03
C TYR A 830 -16.30 -14.98 -7.11
N ALA A 831 -17.42 -14.67 -6.44
CA ALA A 831 -17.49 -13.58 -5.49
C ALA A 831 -16.49 -13.80 -4.35
N TRP A 832 -15.74 -12.77 -3.99
CA TRP A 832 -14.88 -12.78 -2.80
C TRP A 832 -15.69 -12.48 -1.55
N ALA A 833 -16.70 -13.30 -1.31
CA ALA A 833 -17.63 -13.18 -0.19
C ALA A 833 -17.58 -14.45 0.65
N GLY A 834 -17.32 -14.27 1.95
CA GLY A 834 -17.42 -15.29 2.98
C GLY A 834 -18.73 -15.15 3.76
N ALA A 835 -18.87 -15.93 4.83
CA ALA A 835 -20.05 -15.90 5.68
C ALA A 835 -19.69 -15.97 7.16
N ARG A 836 -20.56 -15.44 8.01
CA ARG A 836 -20.58 -15.62 9.46
C ARG A 836 -21.85 -16.39 9.83
N LEU A 837 -21.80 -17.09 10.96
CA LEU A 837 -22.99 -17.75 11.51
C LEU A 837 -23.71 -16.86 12.52
N VAL A 838 -25.04 -16.85 12.41
CA VAL A 838 -25.95 -16.35 13.43
C VAL A 838 -26.96 -17.42 13.84
N ARG A 839 -27.60 -17.22 14.99
CA ARG A 839 -28.70 -18.04 15.52
C ARG A 839 -29.70 -17.16 16.23
N ASP A 840 -30.96 -17.56 16.16
CA ASP A 840 -32.03 -16.95 16.95
C ASP A 840 -31.85 -17.31 18.44
N LEU A 841 -32.36 -16.46 19.33
CA LEU A 841 -32.28 -16.64 20.79
C LEU A 841 -33.27 -17.66 21.33
#